data_AF-A0A9X8QLN9-F1
#
_entry.id   AF-A0A9X8QLN9-F1
#
_cell.length_a   1.000
_cell.length_b   1.000
_cell.length_c   1.000
_cell.angle_alpha   90.00
_cell.angle_beta   90.00
_cell.angle_gamma   90.00
#
_symmetry.space_group_name_H-M   'P 1'
#
loop_
_entity.id
_entity.type
_entity.pdbx_description
1 polymer ?
#
loop_
_entity_poly.entity_id
_entity_poly.type
_entity_poly.pdbx_seq_one_letter_code
_entity_poly.pdbx_strand_id
1 'polypeptide(L)'
;MSHCLTWRLLPMFILDAAITPLERVRINGALAAKTKQLNSDLKPLERVRVSRDAVELMERLGMNAPAADVEDDGLSDDPSAPNYRYRDTGYIAASRKELAQDQIRAARDSGARLLATDLDWSAIEQNPRLATELIVKSNLFGQVDWEALKTDGMDPAAGFLIDRIYASIAPQPSADTPRARKDYATALQTIRDRLETCRTPGEVTDVLEEIKDELSGVQLNAEESDDYRALQDQIGALSAKLRALKADRAVLENALSTVRGDLWEYQRQQDSRIRRKWKPDPELQANIDKLTPAVEAATNALIDWDKANPEYKDVYETKADENGRSIRLSGGINGQIQDLYRQQRAITEAAKTRNILESELTRGWLTFGERFFGLLHWRSYKGSDAFASHVTRAKNGKITDWSWSEKERTVVKRAKRQEINFQLKVAERYERIGGRQVSVDSTFALKDLLNFRDVQTGNWVQKDPNSAKFHTEQTAAAMLDLSDILGIDAKAVGLGGRLAMAFGARGQGNAGFGGAARAHYESVHRVINLTKMGGGGALGHEYFHAIDDMLAELMTGQAGPARNYASANPSALPPGVVQDAMIRLSGVFRSGDKRLTETFKVTEKDRARARHNVDGYSPNGLARTIKNAGNAEAAIKGIRDYFMDRNDKRSIANCKAWVTLAAAYYAPDGEDYVQVKTGRPVSSFYYEAVRLDGGSEGKYWSEPHELAARAFQSYLEDKLAKDGRKNDYLSIYADNKYHYDALLGIQWNPYPEGEERTRINEAFDAFFDAIRSEQVFEKASANPALLDSIFGAMEPNQELANVLRNLRESSPGADRTRMAQRVMELIPICFFDSPEEEDEIVARVSEILEDME
;
A
#
# COMPACT_ATOMS: atom_id res chain seq x y z
N MET A 1 54.87 14.18 57.95
CA MET A 1 54.64 15.27 56.97
C MET A 1 53.30 14.97 56.32
N SER A 2 52.22 15.67 56.68
CA SER A 2 51.81 16.99 56.14
C SER A 2 51.09 16.84 54.78
N HIS A 3 49.89 17.39 54.54
CA HIS A 3 49.02 18.26 55.36
C HIS A 3 47.55 18.24 54.82
N CYS A 4 46.59 18.59 55.69
CA CYS A 4 45.26 19.20 55.48
C CYS A 4 44.53 19.14 54.10
N LEU A 5 43.27 18.65 54.01
CA LEU A 5 41.97 19.21 54.48
C LEU A 5 41.35 20.32 53.61
N THR A 6 40.17 20.03 53.02
CA THR A 6 39.02 20.97 52.98
C THR A 6 37.69 20.20 53.00
N TRP A 7 36.81 20.54 53.96
CA TRP A 7 35.40 20.11 54.04
C TRP A 7 34.46 21.20 53.50
N ARG A 8 33.27 20.80 53.01
CA ARG A 8 31.94 21.47 53.06
C ARG A 8 30.98 20.81 52.05
N LEU A 9 29.67 20.68 52.23
CA LEU A 9 28.80 20.59 53.43
C LEU A 9 27.44 19.99 52.96
N LEU A 10 26.83 19.16 53.82
CA LEU A 10 25.48 18.52 53.86
C LEU A 10 24.27 19.38 53.40
N PRO A 11 23.01 18.82 53.26
CA PRO A 11 22.44 17.59 53.85
C PRO A 11 21.68 16.68 52.82
N MET A 12 20.64 15.83 53.06
CA MET A 12 19.74 15.48 54.19
C MET A 12 19.08 14.07 53.97
N PHE A 13 19.09 13.16 54.98
CA PHE A 13 18.21 11.95 55.21
C PHE A 13 18.04 10.86 54.11
N ILE A 14 17.80 9.57 54.39
CA ILE A 14 17.02 8.90 55.46
C ILE A 14 17.83 7.83 56.23
N LEU A 15 17.48 7.63 57.51
CA LEU A 15 17.93 6.52 58.36
C LEU A 15 16.85 5.42 58.41
N ASP A 16 17.23 4.16 58.20
CA ASP A 16 16.39 3.02 58.62
C ASP A 16 16.41 2.90 60.15
N ALA A 17 15.22 2.88 60.75
CA ALA A 17 15.07 2.83 62.21
C ALA A 17 15.05 1.38 62.71
N ALA A 18 16.11 0.95 63.40
CA ALA A 18 16.14 -0.35 64.06
C ALA A 18 15.09 -0.43 65.20
N ILE A 19 14.14 -1.35 65.07
CA ILE A 19 13.01 -1.51 66.00
C ILE A 19 13.48 -1.89 67.41
N THR A 20 13.00 -1.15 68.40
CA THR A 20 13.43 -1.33 69.80
C THR A 20 12.95 -2.68 70.38
N PRO A 21 13.66 -3.28 71.37
CA PRO A 21 13.25 -4.56 71.96
C PRO A 21 11.83 -4.56 72.55
N LEU A 22 11.42 -3.45 73.19
CA LEU A 22 10.09 -3.30 73.78
C LEU A 22 8.98 -3.27 72.72
N GLU A 23 9.27 -2.65 71.58
CA GLU A 23 8.37 -2.50 70.45
C GLU A 23 8.25 -3.81 69.65
N ARG A 24 9.36 -4.53 69.49
CA ARG A 24 9.37 -5.91 68.98
C ARG A 24 8.48 -6.85 69.83
N VAL A 25 8.49 -6.73 71.15
CA VAL A 25 7.60 -7.50 72.03
C VAL A 25 6.13 -7.11 71.82
N ARG A 26 5.82 -5.82 71.66
CA ARG A 26 4.44 -5.36 71.37
C ARG A 26 3.92 -5.87 70.02
N ILE A 27 4.74 -5.83 68.97
CA ILE A 27 4.35 -6.31 67.63
C ILE A 27 4.15 -7.83 67.65
N ASN A 28 5.02 -8.60 68.32
CA ASN A 28 4.82 -10.05 68.51
C ASN A 28 3.51 -10.36 69.27
N GLY A 29 3.18 -9.60 70.31
CA GLY A 29 1.92 -9.75 71.04
C GLY A 29 0.67 -9.45 70.19
N ALA A 30 0.74 -8.42 69.36
CA ALA A 30 -0.32 -8.07 68.41
C ALA A 30 -0.49 -9.14 67.31
N LEU A 31 0.63 -9.66 66.78
CA LEU A 31 0.63 -10.72 65.79
C LEU A 31 -0.01 -11.99 66.35
N ALA A 32 0.40 -12.44 67.53
CA ALA A 32 -0.19 -13.60 68.20
C ALA A 32 -1.72 -13.46 68.43
N ALA A 33 -2.20 -12.25 68.73
CA ALA A 33 -3.63 -11.97 68.84
C ALA A 33 -4.35 -12.12 67.49
N LYS A 34 -3.78 -11.61 66.38
CA LYS A 34 -4.33 -11.76 65.02
C LYS A 34 -4.29 -13.20 64.53
N THR A 35 -3.21 -13.95 64.78
CA THR A 35 -3.13 -15.39 64.46
C THR A 35 -4.19 -16.19 65.23
N LYS A 36 -4.40 -15.89 66.52
CA LYS A 36 -5.50 -16.50 67.30
C LYS A 36 -6.88 -16.16 66.75
N GLN A 37 -7.05 -14.96 66.19
CA GLN A 37 -8.29 -14.51 65.56
C GLN A 37 -8.55 -15.22 64.21
N LEU A 38 -7.50 -15.49 63.42
CA LEU A 38 -7.59 -16.28 62.18
C LEU A 38 -8.04 -17.74 62.43
N ASN A 39 -7.63 -18.32 63.56
CA ASN A 39 -8.03 -19.66 63.99
C ASN A 39 -9.44 -19.72 64.62
N SER A 40 -10.30 -18.75 64.32
CA SER A 40 -11.72 -18.74 64.72
C SER A 40 -12.66 -18.63 63.51
N ASP A 41 -13.95 -18.88 63.72
CA ASP A 41 -14.98 -18.79 62.67
C ASP A 41 -15.26 -17.32 62.29
N LEU A 42 -14.44 -16.81 61.38
CA LEU A 42 -14.57 -15.51 60.73
C LEU A 42 -15.28 -15.63 59.37
N LYS A 43 -16.08 -14.63 59.01
CA LYS A 43 -16.65 -14.54 57.66
C LYS A 43 -15.55 -14.25 56.63
N PRO A 44 -15.71 -14.62 55.34
CA PRO A 44 -14.65 -14.52 54.34
C PRO A 44 -13.98 -13.13 54.26
N LEU A 45 -14.79 -12.06 54.24
CA LEU A 45 -14.28 -10.67 54.16
C LEU A 45 -13.53 -10.22 55.43
N GLU A 46 -13.90 -10.77 56.60
CA GLU A 46 -13.25 -10.50 57.88
C GLU A 46 -11.93 -11.28 57.98
N ARG A 47 -11.92 -12.54 57.54
CA ARG A 47 -10.71 -13.37 57.45
C ARG A 47 -9.65 -12.69 56.58
N VAL A 48 -10.01 -12.17 55.40
CA VAL A 48 -9.08 -11.41 54.52
C VAL A 48 -8.50 -10.18 55.22
N ARG A 49 -9.31 -9.41 55.96
CA ARG A 49 -8.83 -8.23 56.71
C ARG A 49 -7.88 -8.62 57.83
N VAL A 50 -8.20 -9.66 58.62
CA VAL A 50 -7.33 -10.14 59.70
C VAL A 50 -6.04 -10.75 59.16
N SER A 51 -6.06 -11.44 58.01
CA SER A 51 -4.85 -11.92 57.32
C SER A 51 -3.93 -10.78 56.91
N ARG A 52 -4.47 -9.74 56.26
CA ARG A 52 -3.70 -8.55 55.86
C ARG A 52 -3.07 -7.86 57.07
N ASP A 53 -3.86 -7.63 58.12
CA ASP A 53 -3.35 -7.02 59.37
C ASP A 53 -2.26 -7.87 60.04
N ALA A 54 -2.27 -9.20 59.86
CA ALA A 54 -1.22 -10.09 60.36
C ALA A 54 0.06 -10.02 59.50
N VAL A 55 -0.07 -9.95 58.17
CA VAL A 55 1.07 -9.78 57.25
C VAL A 55 1.80 -8.45 57.51
N GLU A 56 1.06 -7.35 57.68
CA GLU A 56 1.63 -6.03 58.01
C GLU A 56 2.41 -6.05 59.34
N LEU A 57 1.99 -6.87 60.31
CA LEU A 57 2.71 -7.08 61.58
C LEU A 57 3.94 -8.00 61.42
N MET A 58 3.93 -8.94 60.48
CA MET A 58 5.09 -9.80 60.14
C MET A 58 6.18 -9.00 59.40
N GLU A 59 5.80 -8.21 58.39
CA GLU A 59 6.70 -7.28 57.69
C GLU A 59 7.38 -6.33 58.67
N ARG A 60 6.61 -5.76 59.62
CA ARG A 60 7.13 -4.93 60.71
C ARG A 60 7.99 -5.67 61.74
N LEU A 61 8.11 -7.00 61.70
CA LEU A 61 9.09 -7.75 62.48
C LEU A 61 10.36 -8.10 61.69
N GLY A 62 10.43 -7.75 60.41
CA GLY A 62 11.43 -8.29 59.48
C GLY A 62 11.21 -9.77 59.18
N MET A 63 10.03 -10.30 59.50
CA MET A 63 9.60 -11.63 59.09
C MET A 63 9.01 -11.49 57.69
N ASN A 64 9.86 -11.59 56.66
CA ASN A 64 9.38 -11.81 55.31
C ASN A 64 8.43 -13.00 55.32
N ALA A 65 7.34 -12.92 54.56
CA ALA A 65 6.48 -14.08 54.31
C ALA A 65 7.35 -15.28 53.90
N PRO A 66 7.00 -16.51 54.28
CA PRO A 66 7.71 -17.67 53.77
C PRO A 66 7.72 -17.54 52.25
N ALA A 67 8.91 -17.60 51.65
CA ALA A 67 8.99 -17.87 50.23
C ALA A 67 8.13 -19.11 50.01
N ALA A 68 7.19 -19.05 49.06
CA ALA A 68 6.64 -20.28 48.51
C ALA A 68 7.85 -21.15 48.14
N ASP A 69 7.80 -22.45 48.46
CA ASP A 69 8.82 -23.37 47.99
C ASP A 69 8.97 -23.12 46.49
N VAL A 70 10.15 -22.64 46.09
CA VAL A 70 10.40 -22.34 44.69
C VAL A 70 10.51 -23.70 44.03
N GLU A 71 9.38 -24.16 43.49
CA GLU A 71 9.38 -25.16 42.44
C GLU A 71 10.40 -24.69 41.41
N ASP A 72 11.44 -25.50 41.22
CA ASP A 72 12.44 -25.26 40.19
C ASP A 72 11.71 -25.34 38.85
N ASP A 73 11.33 -24.17 38.32
CA ASP A 73 10.62 -24.04 37.05
C ASP A 73 11.50 -24.43 35.85
N GLY A 74 12.74 -24.84 36.11
CA GLY A 74 13.69 -25.29 35.11
C GLY A 74 14.20 -24.15 34.23
N LEU A 75 13.96 -22.89 34.58
CA LEU A 75 14.38 -21.71 33.82
C LEU A 75 15.51 -20.97 34.54
N SER A 76 16.59 -20.71 33.80
CA SER A 76 17.76 -20.02 34.32
C SER A 76 17.67 -18.50 34.13
N ASP A 77 18.15 -17.74 35.10
CA ASP A 77 18.35 -16.28 34.97
C ASP A 77 19.70 -15.91 34.33
N ASP A 78 20.54 -16.89 33.98
CA ASP A 78 21.81 -16.69 33.28
C ASP A 78 21.58 -16.53 31.76
N PRO A 79 21.90 -15.37 31.15
CA PRO A 79 21.77 -15.14 29.70
C PRO A 79 22.51 -16.12 28.78
N SER A 80 23.49 -16.85 29.31
CA SER A 80 24.29 -17.82 28.56
C SER A 80 23.74 -19.25 28.66
N ALA A 81 22.74 -19.49 29.52
CA ALA A 81 22.16 -20.82 29.71
C ALA A 81 21.15 -21.17 28.59
N PRO A 82 21.10 -22.43 28.10
CA PRO A 82 20.16 -22.84 27.06
C PRO A 82 18.69 -22.62 27.44
N ASN A 83 18.37 -22.70 28.74
CA ASN A 83 17.07 -22.50 29.36
C ASN A 83 16.89 -21.08 29.93
N TYR A 84 17.55 -20.06 29.35
CA TYR A 84 17.42 -18.68 29.83
C TYR A 84 15.97 -18.18 29.78
N ARG A 85 15.47 -17.73 30.92
CA ARG A 85 14.09 -17.28 31.21
C ARG A 85 13.55 -16.23 30.24
N TYR A 86 14.41 -15.35 29.74
CA TYR A 86 14.05 -14.29 28.79
C TYR A 86 14.72 -14.45 27.42
N ARG A 87 15.03 -15.69 27.02
CA ARG A 87 15.48 -15.99 25.65
C ARG A 87 14.37 -15.70 24.63
N ASP A 88 14.75 -15.61 23.36
CA ASP A 88 13.79 -15.46 22.26
C ASP A 88 12.88 -16.69 22.19
N THR A 89 11.56 -16.49 22.08
CA THR A 89 10.58 -17.61 21.99
C THR A 89 10.59 -18.33 20.64
N GLY A 90 11.28 -17.72 19.69
CA GLY A 90 11.35 -18.07 18.28
C GLY A 90 12.19 -16.99 17.59
N TYR A 91 12.94 -17.37 16.56
CA TYR A 91 13.75 -16.43 15.81
C TYR A 91 12.84 -15.63 14.87
N ILE A 92 12.59 -14.34 15.15
CA ILE A 92 11.83 -13.44 14.26
C ILE A 92 12.71 -12.96 13.09
N ALA A 93 13.27 -13.91 12.37
CA ALA A 93 13.96 -13.67 11.12
C ALA A 93 13.89 -14.90 10.22
N ALA A 94 13.85 -14.65 8.92
CA ALA A 94 13.54 -15.68 7.95
C ALA A 94 14.82 -16.13 7.27
N SER A 95 15.44 -17.18 7.80
CA SER A 95 16.80 -17.69 7.51
C SER A 95 17.03 -18.32 6.12
N ARG A 96 16.26 -17.88 5.12
CA ARG A 96 16.58 -17.94 3.68
C ARG A 96 16.22 -16.64 2.96
N LYS A 97 15.15 -15.96 3.41
CA LYS A 97 14.69 -14.66 2.90
C LYS A 97 15.68 -13.54 3.20
N GLU A 98 16.40 -13.59 4.33
CA GLU A 98 17.47 -12.61 4.63
C GLU A 98 18.60 -12.63 3.60
N LEU A 99 19.03 -13.80 3.12
CA LEU A 99 20.05 -13.89 2.07
C LEU A 99 19.58 -13.23 0.76
N ALA A 100 18.36 -13.53 0.31
CA ALA A 100 17.77 -12.90 -0.87
C ALA A 100 17.56 -11.38 -0.68
N GLN A 101 17.10 -10.96 0.50
CA GLN A 101 16.87 -9.56 0.86
C GLN A 101 18.18 -8.76 0.94
N ASP A 102 19.23 -9.33 1.52
CA ASP A 102 20.53 -8.69 1.67
C ASP A 102 21.32 -8.71 0.36
N GLN A 103 21.16 -9.72 -0.49
CA GLN A 103 21.58 -9.67 -1.90
C GLN A 103 20.93 -8.50 -2.62
N ILE A 104 19.59 -8.34 -2.50
CA ILE A 104 18.85 -7.25 -3.13
C ILE A 104 19.32 -5.88 -2.61
N ARG A 105 19.52 -5.75 -1.29
CA ARG A 105 20.00 -4.50 -0.66
C ARG A 105 21.46 -4.20 -1.01
N ALA A 106 22.35 -5.18 -0.97
CA ALA A 106 23.77 -5.00 -1.31
C ALA A 106 23.96 -4.62 -2.77
N ALA A 107 23.19 -5.21 -3.69
CA ALA A 107 23.20 -4.81 -5.10
C ALA A 107 22.67 -3.37 -5.27
N ARG A 108 21.52 -3.03 -4.66
CA ARG A 108 21.01 -1.65 -4.65
C ARG A 108 22.04 -0.64 -4.14
N ASP A 109 22.69 -0.93 -3.01
CA ASP A 109 23.59 -0.01 -2.33
C ASP A 109 24.96 0.11 -3.01
N SER A 110 25.40 -0.94 -3.71
CA SER A 110 26.55 -0.89 -4.64
C SER A 110 26.21 -0.35 -6.03
N GLY A 111 24.92 -0.14 -6.33
CA GLY A 111 24.44 0.24 -7.66
C GLY A 111 24.44 -0.90 -8.69
N ALA A 112 24.77 -2.12 -8.29
CA ALA A 112 24.71 -3.30 -9.15
C ALA A 112 23.28 -3.63 -9.59
N ARG A 113 23.18 -4.30 -10.74
CA ARG A 113 21.94 -4.86 -11.29
C ARG A 113 21.74 -6.28 -10.77
N LEU A 114 20.49 -6.69 -10.57
CA LEU A 114 20.10 -8.07 -10.27
C LEU A 114 19.38 -8.69 -11.46
N LEU A 115 19.67 -9.94 -11.79
CA LEU A 115 18.93 -10.68 -12.80
C LEU A 115 17.75 -11.43 -12.15
N ALA A 116 16.69 -11.67 -12.93
CA ALA A 116 15.54 -12.43 -12.43
C ALA A 116 15.91 -13.90 -12.10
N THR A 117 17.01 -14.40 -12.66
CA THR A 117 17.59 -15.73 -12.37
C THR A 117 18.32 -15.82 -11.04
N ASP A 118 18.80 -14.70 -10.51
CA ASP A 118 19.66 -14.67 -9.31
C ASP A 118 18.83 -14.60 -8.03
N LEU A 119 17.52 -14.40 -8.17
CA LEU A 119 16.56 -14.25 -7.07
C LEU A 119 15.95 -15.61 -6.71
N ASP A 120 16.05 -15.99 -5.44
CA ASP A 120 15.24 -17.07 -4.89
C ASP A 120 13.77 -16.61 -4.73
N TRP A 121 13.02 -16.72 -5.81
CA TRP A 121 11.58 -16.45 -5.84
C TRP A 121 10.81 -17.27 -4.80
N SER A 122 11.25 -18.50 -4.49
CA SER A 122 10.57 -19.34 -3.49
C SER A 122 10.72 -18.76 -2.08
N ALA A 123 11.88 -18.20 -1.74
CA ALA A 123 12.11 -17.54 -0.47
C ALA A 123 11.43 -16.16 -0.40
N ILE A 124 11.54 -15.36 -1.46
CA ILE A 124 10.96 -14.00 -1.51
C ILE A 124 9.43 -14.05 -1.37
N GLU A 125 8.77 -14.95 -2.10
CA GLU A 125 7.30 -15.01 -2.17
C GLU A 125 6.63 -15.60 -0.92
N GLN A 126 7.39 -16.24 -0.02
CA GLN A 126 6.94 -16.61 1.34
C GLN A 126 6.70 -15.41 2.27
N ASN A 127 6.88 -14.16 1.82
CA ASN A 127 6.26 -12.99 2.45
C ASN A 127 5.84 -12.02 1.33
N PRO A 128 4.59 -12.08 0.86
CA PRO A 128 4.11 -11.22 -0.23
C PRO A 128 4.35 -9.74 0.02
N ARG A 129 4.14 -9.25 1.25
CA ARG A 129 4.37 -7.84 1.62
C ARG A 129 5.84 -7.41 1.40
N LEU A 130 6.77 -8.28 1.77
CA LEU A 130 8.20 -8.05 1.58
C LEU A 130 8.59 -8.16 0.10
N ALA A 131 8.00 -9.11 -0.64
CA ALA A 131 8.18 -9.24 -2.08
C ALA A 131 7.76 -7.97 -2.82
N THR A 132 6.64 -7.34 -2.45
CA THR A 132 6.20 -6.05 -3.01
C THR A 132 7.18 -4.90 -2.75
N GLU A 133 7.80 -4.84 -1.56
CA GLU A 133 8.79 -3.78 -1.23
C GLU A 133 10.16 -4.04 -1.90
N LEU A 134 10.53 -5.30 -2.12
CA LEU A 134 11.81 -5.68 -2.71
C LEU A 134 11.81 -5.67 -4.25
N ILE A 135 10.74 -6.17 -4.89
CA ILE A 135 10.62 -6.31 -6.35
C ILE A 135 10.15 -4.98 -6.99
N VAL A 136 11.03 -3.98 -6.91
CA VAL A 136 10.83 -2.63 -7.45
C VAL A 136 12.02 -2.18 -8.29
N LYS A 137 11.79 -1.27 -9.23
CA LYS A 137 12.81 -0.81 -10.19
C LYS A 137 14.09 -0.33 -9.51
N SER A 138 13.97 0.41 -8.40
CA SER A 138 15.14 0.97 -7.70
C SER A 138 16.09 -0.08 -7.13
N ASN A 139 15.61 -1.29 -6.88
CA ASN A 139 16.39 -2.35 -6.28
C ASN A 139 16.97 -3.29 -7.36
N LEU A 140 16.19 -3.60 -8.39
CA LEU A 140 16.57 -4.57 -9.42
C LEU A 140 17.34 -3.98 -10.60
N PHE A 141 16.99 -2.76 -11.01
CA PHE A 141 17.45 -2.22 -12.29
C PHE A 141 18.92 -1.80 -12.30
N GLY A 142 19.52 -1.54 -11.13
CA GLY A 142 20.88 -1.04 -10.97
C GLY A 142 21.09 0.39 -11.50
N GLN A 143 22.31 0.90 -11.37
CA GLN A 143 22.76 2.12 -12.03
C GLN A 143 23.14 1.82 -13.48
N VAL A 144 23.01 2.83 -14.35
CA VAL A 144 23.39 2.76 -15.78
C VAL A 144 24.76 3.40 -15.93
N ASP A 145 25.73 2.64 -16.44
CA ASP A 145 27.08 3.14 -16.70
C ASP A 145 27.12 3.82 -18.07
N TRP A 146 26.74 5.09 -18.09
CA TRP A 146 26.73 5.89 -19.32
C TRP A 146 28.13 6.11 -19.91
N GLU A 147 29.20 6.08 -19.11
CA GLU A 147 30.56 6.23 -19.62
C GLU A 147 31.07 4.94 -20.29
N ALA A 148 30.70 3.75 -19.78
CA ALA A 148 30.92 2.50 -20.47
C ALA A 148 30.17 2.47 -21.82
N LEU A 149 28.87 2.78 -21.85
CA LEU A 149 28.07 2.79 -23.09
C LEU A 149 28.60 3.77 -24.14
N LYS A 150 29.05 4.95 -23.69
CA LYS A 150 29.73 5.97 -24.51
C LYS A 150 31.08 5.47 -25.05
N THR A 151 31.86 4.76 -24.24
CA THR A 151 33.14 4.13 -24.64
C THR A 151 32.91 3.02 -25.67
N ASP A 152 31.83 2.25 -25.52
CA ASP A 152 31.39 1.23 -26.48
C ASP A 152 30.77 1.79 -27.78
N GLY A 153 30.79 3.12 -27.96
CA GLY A 153 30.38 3.80 -29.18
C GLY A 153 28.90 4.14 -29.30
N MET A 154 28.16 4.20 -28.19
CA MET A 154 26.77 4.67 -28.21
C MET A 154 26.68 6.17 -28.60
N ASP A 155 25.76 6.51 -29.49
CA ASP A 155 25.45 7.88 -29.88
C ASP A 155 24.77 8.66 -28.73
N PRO A 156 25.10 9.95 -28.48
CA PRO A 156 24.51 10.72 -27.39
C PRO A 156 22.99 10.87 -27.50
N ALA A 157 22.42 10.87 -28.71
CA ALA A 157 20.98 10.92 -28.93
C ALA A 157 20.31 9.55 -28.72
N ALA A 158 21.03 8.44 -28.93
CA ALA A 158 20.58 7.09 -28.57
C ALA A 158 20.47 6.97 -27.05
N GLY A 159 21.53 7.33 -26.32
CA GLY A 159 21.53 7.35 -24.85
C GLY A 159 20.40 8.21 -24.27
N PHE A 160 20.16 9.40 -24.85
CA PHE A 160 19.05 10.25 -24.43
C PHE A 160 17.67 9.58 -24.59
N LEU A 161 17.45 8.85 -25.68
CA LEU A 161 16.18 8.11 -25.87
C LEU A 161 16.06 6.99 -24.82
N ILE A 162 17.15 6.28 -24.54
CA ILE A 162 17.21 5.22 -23.53
C ILE A 162 16.88 5.78 -22.12
N ASP A 163 17.43 6.93 -21.71
CA ASP A 163 17.03 7.61 -20.46
C ASP A 163 15.52 7.87 -20.41
N ARG A 164 14.94 8.37 -21.51
CA ARG A 164 13.49 8.65 -21.59
C ARG A 164 12.64 7.39 -21.55
N ILE A 165 13.10 6.28 -22.13
CA ILE A 165 12.45 4.98 -22.03
C ILE A 165 12.51 4.48 -20.58
N TYR A 166 13.69 4.48 -19.96
CA TYR A 166 13.87 4.08 -18.57
C TYR A 166 13.03 4.91 -17.60
N ALA A 167 12.89 6.22 -17.83
CA ALA A 167 12.05 7.12 -17.03
C ALA A 167 10.53 6.96 -17.27
N SER A 168 10.12 6.10 -18.21
CA SER A 168 8.70 5.78 -18.47
C SER A 168 8.23 4.50 -17.77
N ILE A 169 9.15 3.59 -17.42
CA ILE A 169 8.87 2.31 -16.75
C ILE A 169 8.31 2.57 -15.33
N ALA A 170 7.22 1.91 -14.97
CA ALA A 170 6.63 1.97 -13.64
C ALA A 170 7.63 1.56 -12.51
N PRO A 171 7.58 2.20 -11.32
CA PRO A 171 8.48 1.85 -10.21
C PRO A 171 8.30 0.44 -9.64
N GLN A 172 7.13 -0.16 -9.85
CA GLN A 172 6.71 -1.47 -9.33
C GLN A 172 5.75 -2.12 -10.35
N PRO A 173 5.51 -3.44 -10.31
CA PRO A 173 4.54 -4.10 -11.17
C PRO A 173 3.10 -3.58 -10.99
N SER A 174 2.29 -3.71 -12.03
CA SER A 174 0.87 -3.28 -12.04
C SER A 174 -0.08 -4.17 -11.23
N ALA A 175 0.33 -5.40 -10.91
CA ALA A 175 -0.43 -6.36 -10.11
C ALA A 175 0.47 -6.99 -9.03
N ASP A 176 -0.06 -7.14 -7.83
CA ASP A 176 0.69 -7.60 -6.65
C ASP A 176 0.64 -9.13 -6.50
N THR A 177 1.15 -9.86 -7.49
CA THR A 177 1.16 -11.33 -7.51
C THR A 177 2.56 -11.89 -7.75
N PRO A 178 2.90 -13.10 -7.26
CA PRO A 178 4.20 -13.72 -7.49
C PRO A 178 4.58 -13.79 -8.98
N ARG A 179 3.61 -14.13 -9.83
CA ARG A 179 3.80 -14.19 -11.29
C ARG A 179 4.11 -12.82 -11.89
N ALA A 180 3.35 -11.77 -11.52
CA ALA A 180 3.58 -10.42 -12.02
C ALA A 180 4.91 -9.82 -11.51
N ARG A 181 5.33 -10.14 -10.28
CA ARG A 181 6.65 -9.78 -9.73
C ARG A 181 7.79 -10.40 -10.55
N LYS A 182 7.70 -11.69 -10.87
CA LYS A 182 8.66 -12.37 -11.75
C LYS A 182 8.65 -11.81 -13.17
N ASP A 183 7.48 -11.75 -13.81
CA ASP A 183 7.31 -11.23 -15.18
C ASP A 183 7.90 -9.80 -15.30
N TYR A 184 7.72 -8.94 -14.28
CA TYR A 184 8.29 -7.58 -14.21
C TYR A 184 9.82 -7.58 -14.10
N ALA A 185 10.41 -8.41 -13.24
CA ALA A 185 11.86 -8.51 -13.10
C ALA A 185 12.53 -9.01 -14.39
N THR A 186 11.95 -10.03 -15.03
CA THR A 186 12.41 -10.57 -16.32
C THR A 186 12.33 -9.52 -17.43
N ALA A 187 11.26 -8.73 -17.47
CA ALA A 187 11.12 -7.61 -18.41
C ALA A 187 12.13 -6.48 -18.13
N LEU A 188 12.37 -6.10 -16.87
CA LEU A 188 13.38 -5.09 -16.49
C LEU A 188 14.77 -5.48 -16.97
N GLN A 189 15.12 -6.76 -16.84
CA GLN A 189 16.35 -7.35 -17.38
C GLN A 189 16.37 -7.21 -18.91
N THR A 190 15.34 -7.72 -19.59
CA THR A 190 15.32 -7.83 -21.05
C THR A 190 15.32 -6.46 -21.75
N ILE A 191 14.58 -5.47 -21.24
CA ILE A 191 14.60 -4.12 -21.84
C ILE A 191 15.95 -3.42 -21.66
N ARG A 192 16.65 -3.71 -20.55
CA ARG A 192 17.97 -3.15 -20.31
C ARG A 192 18.98 -3.77 -21.29
N ASP A 193 18.99 -5.10 -21.41
CA ASP A 193 19.89 -5.83 -22.33
C ASP A 193 19.71 -5.40 -23.80
N ARG A 194 18.46 -5.29 -24.28
CA ARG A 194 18.16 -4.87 -25.66
C ARG A 194 18.51 -3.40 -25.94
N LEU A 195 18.42 -2.52 -24.95
CA LEU A 195 18.70 -1.09 -25.16
C LEU A 195 20.17 -0.72 -24.96
N GLU A 196 20.89 -1.38 -24.05
CA GLU A 196 22.33 -1.13 -23.85
C GLU A 196 23.19 -1.68 -25.00
N THR A 197 22.66 -2.60 -25.81
CA THR A 197 23.27 -3.05 -27.07
C THR A 197 23.06 -2.09 -28.24
N CYS A 198 22.10 -1.16 -28.17
CA CYS A 198 21.89 -0.17 -29.21
C CYS A 198 23.05 0.84 -29.28
N ARG A 199 23.35 1.34 -30.48
CA ARG A 199 24.35 2.37 -30.75
C ARG A 199 23.74 3.61 -31.41
N THR A 200 22.65 3.47 -32.18
CA THR A 200 21.99 4.61 -32.84
C THR A 200 20.55 4.86 -32.39
N PRO A 201 20.00 6.09 -32.57
CA PRO A 201 18.56 6.37 -32.39
C PRO A 201 17.65 5.58 -33.34
N GLY A 202 18.19 4.94 -34.37
CA GLY A 202 17.49 4.00 -35.25
C GLY A 202 17.17 2.72 -34.48
N GLU A 203 18.21 2.00 -34.08
CA GLU A 203 18.13 0.75 -33.32
C GLU A 203 17.27 0.88 -32.06
N VAL A 204 17.39 1.99 -31.31
CA VAL A 204 16.53 2.25 -30.14
C VAL A 204 15.04 2.29 -30.51
N THR A 205 14.68 2.85 -31.67
CA THR A 205 13.27 2.82 -32.11
C THR A 205 12.85 1.49 -32.72
N ASP A 206 13.80 0.69 -33.20
CA ASP A 206 13.52 -0.62 -33.81
C ASP A 206 13.26 -1.64 -32.69
N VAL A 207 14.06 -1.65 -31.61
CA VAL A 207 13.80 -2.40 -30.36
C VAL A 207 12.44 -2.03 -29.73
N LEU A 208 12.04 -0.76 -29.79
CA LEU A 208 10.69 -0.36 -29.32
C LEU A 208 9.56 -0.88 -30.23
N GLU A 209 9.80 -1.03 -31.53
CA GLU A 209 8.84 -1.64 -32.44
C GLU A 209 8.77 -3.17 -32.23
N GLU A 210 9.90 -3.84 -31.99
CA GLU A 210 9.95 -5.25 -31.58
C GLU A 210 9.17 -5.51 -30.29
N ILE A 211 9.40 -4.73 -29.23
CA ILE A 211 8.66 -4.84 -27.96
C ILE A 211 7.17 -4.57 -28.17
N LYS A 212 6.82 -3.60 -29.03
CA LYS A 212 5.42 -3.33 -29.40
C LYS A 212 4.81 -4.52 -30.16
N ASP A 213 5.56 -5.21 -31.00
CA ASP A 213 5.07 -6.36 -31.76
C ASP A 213 5.03 -7.65 -30.91
N GLU A 214 5.86 -7.80 -29.89
CA GLU A 214 5.73 -8.83 -28.83
C GLU A 214 4.48 -8.62 -27.94
N LEU A 215 4.00 -7.38 -27.83
CA LEU A 215 2.88 -6.98 -26.97
C LEU A 215 1.54 -6.83 -27.73
N SER A 216 1.59 -6.42 -29.00
CA SER A 216 0.39 -6.15 -29.83
C SER A 216 0.37 -6.85 -31.18
N GLY A 217 1.51 -7.39 -31.61
CA GLY A 217 1.64 -8.18 -32.82
C GLY A 217 1.20 -9.63 -32.61
N VAL A 218 1.37 -10.44 -33.65
CA VAL A 218 0.86 -11.80 -33.71
C VAL A 218 2.03 -12.75 -33.94
N GLN A 219 2.62 -13.25 -32.86
CA GLN A 219 3.55 -14.39 -32.96
C GLN A 219 2.74 -15.66 -33.18
N LEU A 220 2.58 -16.05 -34.45
CA LEU A 220 1.97 -17.30 -34.86
C LEU A 220 2.96 -18.45 -34.60
N ASN A 221 2.47 -19.58 -34.11
CA ASN A 221 3.23 -20.83 -34.11
C ASN A 221 3.28 -21.43 -35.53
N ALA A 222 3.93 -22.58 -35.72
CA ALA A 222 4.09 -23.19 -37.05
C ALA A 222 2.73 -23.52 -37.72
N GLU A 223 1.81 -24.14 -36.99
CA GLU A 223 0.47 -24.53 -37.45
C GLU A 223 -0.39 -23.30 -37.75
N GLU A 224 -0.48 -22.36 -36.81
CA GLU A 224 -1.18 -21.08 -36.97
C GLU A 224 -0.64 -20.27 -38.18
N SER A 225 0.67 -20.35 -38.45
CA SER A 225 1.29 -19.66 -39.60
C SER A 225 0.98 -20.33 -40.93
N ASP A 226 0.88 -21.65 -40.99
CA ASP A 226 0.56 -22.37 -42.22
C ASP A 226 -0.93 -22.25 -42.55
N ASP A 227 -1.82 -22.30 -41.55
CA ASP A 227 -3.25 -21.98 -41.71
C ASP A 227 -3.47 -20.54 -42.21
N TYR A 228 -2.77 -19.57 -41.62
CA TYR A 228 -2.88 -18.17 -42.04
C TYR A 228 -2.46 -17.97 -43.50
N ARG A 229 -1.39 -18.64 -43.94
CA ARG A 229 -0.92 -18.64 -45.34
C ARG A 229 -1.92 -19.31 -46.28
N ALA A 230 -2.45 -20.48 -45.90
CA ALA A 230 -3.45 -21.18 -46.70
C ALA A 230 -4.71 -20.33 -46.94
N LEU A 231 -5.16 -19.58 -45.93
CA LEU A 231 -6.24 -18.60 -46.08
C LEU A 231 -5.84 -17.41 -46.96
N GLN A 232 -4.59 -16.93 -46.84
CA GLN A 232 -4.07 -15.82 -47.65
C GLN A 232 -4.04 -16.17 -49.15
N ASP A 233 -3.64 -17.38 -49.50
CA ASP A 233 -3.63 -17.88 -50.87
C ASP A 233 -5.04 -18.03 -51.44
N GLN A 234 -6.00 -18.53 -50.64
CA GLN A 234 -7.42 -18.59 -51.02
C GLN A 234 -8.00 -17.18 -51.27
N ILE A 235 -7.70 -16.21 -50.40
CA ILE A 235 -8.09 -14.80 -50.58
C ILE A 235 -7.48 -14.25 -51.87
N GLY A 236 -6.21 -14.56 -52.16
CA GLY A 236 -5.51 -14.16 -53.39
C GLY A 236 -6.20 -14.69 -54.65
N ALA A 237 -6.51 -15.99 -54.68
CA ALA A 237 -7.19 -16.65 -55.80
C ALA A 237 -8.60 -16.07 -56.05
N LEU A 238 -9.41 -15.93 -55.00
CA LEU A 238 -10.75 -15.33 -55.11
C LEU A 238 -10.69 -13.86 -55.53
N SER A 239 -9.74 -13.09 -55.00
CA SER A 239 -9.53 -11.69 -55.38
C SER A 239 -9.12 -11.53 -56.86
N ALA A 240 -8.34 -12.49 -57.39
CA ALA A 240 -8.01 -12.53 -58.82
C ALA A 240 -9.25 -12.85 -59.67
N LYS A 241 -10.04 -13.87 -59.30
CA LYS A 241 -11.30 -14.21 -60.00
C LYS A 241 -12.28 -13.03 -60.03
N LEU A 242 -12.46 -12.36 -58.89
CA LEU A 242 -13.31 -11.17 -58.79
C LEU A 242 -12.83 -10.03 -59.67
N ARG A 243 -11.51 -9.81 -59.75
CA ARG A 243 -10.93 -8.75 -60.58
C ARG A 243 -11.18 -8.99 -62.08
N ALA A 244 -11.10 -10.23 -62.54
CA ALA A 244 -11.45 -10.61 -63.90
C ALA A 244 -12.94 -10.34 -64.20
N LEU A 245 -13.86 -10.84 -63.36
CA LEU A 245 -15.29 -10.61 -63.52
C LEU A 245 -15.67 -9.11 -63.52
N LYS A 246 -15.02 -8.30 -62.67
CA LYS A 246 -15.19 -6.84 -62.67
C LYS A 246 -14.75 -6.19 -63.99
N ALA A 247 -13.65 -6.65 -64.58
CA ALA A 247 -13.18 -6.16 -65.87
C ALA A 247 -14.14 -6.50 -67.01
N ASP A 248 -14.63 -7.75 -67.05
CA ASP A 248 -15.59 -8.22 -68.06
C ASP A 248 -16.90 -7.44 -68.00
N ARG A 249 -17.45 -7.26 -66.79
CA ARG A 249 -18.70 -6.49 -66.58
C ARG A 249 -18.53 -5.02 -66.95
N ALA A 250 -17.37 -4.41 -66.62
CA ALA A 250 -17.10 -3.01 -66.91
C ALA A 250 -17.10 -2.72 -68.43
N VAL A 251 -16.72 -3.67 -69.29
CA VAL A 251 -16.82 -3.51 -70.75
C VAL A 251 -18.30 -3.34 -71.17
N LEU A 252 -19.20 -4.15 -70.62
CA LEU A 252 -20.64 -4.09 -70.92
C LEU A 252 -21.28 -2.82 -70.33
N GLU A 253 -20.92 -2.44 -69.11
CA GLU A 253 -21.38 -1.21 -68.46
C GLU A 253 -20.95 0.04 -69.24
N ASN A 254 -19.70 0.10 -69.71
CA ASN A 254 -19.19 1.20 -70.53
C ASN A 254 -19.89 1.29 -71.88
N ALA A 255 -20.15 0.15 -72.54
CA ALA A 255 -20.90 0.10 -73.78
C ALA A 255 -22.34 0.62 -73.59
N LEU A 256 -23.05 0.15 -72.56
CA LEU A 256 -24.39 0.63 -72.21
C LEU A 256 -24.39 2.12 -71.86
N SER A 257 -23.42 2.58 -71.07
CA SER A 257 -23.32 3.98 -70.65
C SER A 257 -23.06 4.92 -71.83
N THR A 258 -22.26 4.50 -72.81
CA THR A 258 -21.98 5.26 -74.04
C THR A 258 -23.26 5.43 -74.87
N VAL A 259 -23.89 4.32 -75.28
CA VAL A 259 -25.09 4.35 -76.16
C VAL A 259 -26.28 5.03 -75.46
N ARG A 260 -26.44 4.86 -74.14
CA ARG A 260 -27.46 5.56 -73.34
C ARG A 260 -27.18 7.06 -73.24
N GLY A 261 -25.91 7.47 -73.12
CA GLY A 261 -25.51 8.88 -73.13
C GLY A 261 -25.85 9.57 -74.44
N ASP A 262 -25.51 8.94 -75.57
CA ASP A 262 -25.86 9.42 -76.91
C ASP A 262 -27.38 9.55 -77.09
N LEU A 263 -28.16 8.51 -76.74
CA LEU A 263 -29.61 8.55 -76.81
C LEU A 263 -30.21 9.69 -75.97
N TRP A 264 -29.74 9.86 -74.73
CA TRP A 264 -30.19 10.93 -73.83
C TRP A 264 -29.90 12.31 -74.41
N GLU A 265 -28.75 12.51 -75.05
CA GLU A 265 -28.38 13.77 -75.66
C GLU A 265 -29.33 14.14 -76.82
N TYR A 266 -29.63 13.21 -77.73
CA TYR A 266 -30.60 13.44 -78.82
C TYR A 266 -32.03 13.66 -78.30
N GLN A 267 -32.48 12.88 -77.31
CA GLN A 267 -33.78 13.06 -76.65
C GLN A 267 -33.88 14.45 -76.01
N ARG A 268 -32.87 14.87 -75.23
CA ARG A 268 -32.80 16.18 -74.59
C ARG A 268 -32.88 17.33 -75.59
N GLN A 269 -32.22 17.20 -76.74
CA GLN A 269 -32.30 18.20 -77.81
C GLN A 269 -33.71 18.25 -78.42
N GLN A 270 -34.32 17.11 -78.74
CA GLN A 270 -35.69 17.04 -79.29
C GLN A 270 -36.71 17.62 -78.30
N ASP A 271 -36.64 17.25 -77.02
CA ASP A 271 -37.48 17.80 -75.94
C ASP A 271 -37.31 19.30 -75.75
N SER A 272 -36.10 19.83 -75.96
CA SER A 272 -35.85 21.27 -75.92
C SER A 272 -36.57 22.01 -77.05
N ARG A 273 -36.59 21.43 -78.26
CA ARG A 273 -37.32 21.99 -79.42
C ARG A 273 -38.83 21.97 -79.19
N ILE A 274 -39.37 20.83 -78.75
CA ILE A 274 -40.80 20.65 -78.45
C ILE A 274 -41.26 21.65 -77.38
N ARG A 275 -40.51 21.77 -76.28
CA ARG A 275 -40.77 22.74 -75.19
C ARG A 275 -40.70 24.21 -75.65
N ARG A 276 -39.86 24.53 -76.63
CA ARG A 276 -39.79 25.85 -77.29
C ARG A 276 -40.87 26.06 -78.38
N LYS A 277 -41.79 25.10 -78.55
CA LYS A 277 -42.84 25.08 -79.59
C LYS A 277 -42.28 25.11 -81.03
N TRP A 278 -41.06 24.63 -81.24
CA TRP A 278 -40.48 24.45 -82.57
C TRP A 278 -40.94 23.13 -83.17
N LYS A 279 -40.93 23.02 -84.51
CA LYS A 279 -41.20 21.73 -85.18
C LYS A 279 -40.15 20.70 -84.75
N PRO A 280 -40.55 19.45 -84.42
CA PRO A 280 -39.63 18.35 -84.17
C PRO A 280 -38.64 18.20 -85.32
N ASP A 281 -37.41 17.81 -84.99
CA ASP A 281 -36.39 17.57 -86.00
C ASP A 281 -36.46 16.11 -86.47
N PRO A 282 -36.67 15.83 -87.78
CA PRO A 282 -36.69 14.46 -88.29
C PRO A 282 -35.35 13.74 -88.13
N GLU A 283 -34.22 14.46 -88.16
CA GLU A 283 -32.89 13.85 -88.04
C GLU A 283 -32.60 13.45 -86.58
N LEU A 284 -33.01 14.28 -85.60
CA LEU A 284 -32.96 13.89 -84.19
C LEU A 284 -33.87 12.69 -83.92
N GLN A 285 -35.08 12.65 -84.51
CA GLN A 285 -35.99 11.52 -84.33
C GLN A 285 -35.42 10.22 -84.91
N ALA A 286 -34.87 10.26 -86.13
CA ALA A 286 -34.24 9.08 -86.75
C ALA A 286 -33.06 8.54 -85.92
N ASN A 287 -32.28 9.42 -85.27
CA ASN A 287 -31.20 9.01 -84.37
C ASN A 287 -31.74 8.41 -83.05
N ILE A 288 -32.82 8.94 -82.48
CA ILE A 288 -33.51 8.37 -81.31
C ILE A 288 -34.06 6.98 -81.63
N ASP A 289 -34.77 6.84 -82.75
CA ASP A 289 -35.39 5.58 -83.18
C ASP A 289 -34.32 4.50 -83.49
N LYS A 290 -33.14 4.91 -83.98
CA LYS A 290 -31.98 4.05 -84.21
C LYS A 290 -31.27 3.60 -82.92
N LEU A 291 -31.10 4.51 -81.94
CA LEU A 291 -30.34 4.24 -80.72
C LEU A 291 -31.16 3.53 -79.64
N THR A 292 -32.49 3.69 -79.62
CA THR A 292 -33.39 3.01 -78.67
C THR A 292 -33.18 1.48 -78.63
N PRO A 293 -33.27 0.72 -79.75
CA PRO A 293 -33.02 -0.73 -79.73
C PRO A 293 -31.56 -1.09 -79.39
N ALA A 294 -30.60 -0.19 -79.62
CA ALA A 294 -29.20 -0.42 -79.24
C ALA A 294 -29.00 -0.32 -77.71
N VAL A 295 -29.72 0.60 -77.03
CA VAL A 295 -29.75 0.66 -75.55
C VAL A 295 -30.44 -0.58 -74.97
N GLU A 296 -31.51 -1.07 -75.58
CA GLU A 296 -32.18 -2.32 -75.16
C GLU A 296 -31.24 -3.53 -75.31
N ALA A 297 -30.56 -3.68 -76.45
CA ALA A 297 -29.59 -4.74 -76.68
C ALA A 297 -28.43 -4.71 -75.67
N ALA A 298 -27.85 -3.54 -75.40
CA ALA A 298 -26.78 -3.38 -74.40
C ALA A 298 -27.29 -3.63 -72.96
N THR A 299 -28.54 -3.29 -72.67
CA THR A 299 -29.17 -3.58 -71.35
C THR A 299 -29.38 -5.09 -71.18
N ASN A 300 -29.87 -5.79 -72.21
CA ASN A 300 -30.05 -7.23 -72.18
C ASN A 300 -28.72 -7.98 -72.05
N ALA A 301 -27.66 -7.54 -72.74
CA ALA A 301 -26.33 -8.12 -72.61
C ALA A 301 -25.78 -8.07 -71.17
N LEU A 302 -26.02 -6.96 -70.45
CA LEU A 302 -25.66 -6.84 -69.03
C LEU A 302 -26.51 -7.74 -68.13
N ILE A 303 -27.82 -7.85 -68.40
CA ILE A 303 -28.74 -8.74 -67.67
C ILE A 303 -28.35 -10.21 -67.85
N ASP A 304 -27.98 -10.62 -69.06
CA ASP A 304 -27.58 -12.00 -69.35
C ASP A 304 -26.19 -12.32 -68.78
N TRP A 305 -25.27 -11.35 -68.74
CA TRP A 305 -24.02 -11.48 -68.00
C TRP A 305 -24.25 -11.65 -66.49
N ASP A 306 -25.14 -10.86 -65.89
CA ASP A 306 -25.50 -10.96 -64.46
C ASP A 306 -26.17 -12.31 -64.11
N LYS A 307 -26.90 -12.93 -65.06
CA LYS A 307 -27.43 -14.30 -64.92
C LYS A 307 -26.35 -15.37 -65.06
N ALA A 308 -25.39 -15.17 -65.97
CA ALA A 308 -24.33 -16.13 -66.25
C ALA A 308 -23.24 -16.17 -65.16
N ASN A 309 -23.10 -15.10 -64.38
CA ASN A 309 -22.10 -14.95 -63.31
C ASN A 309 -22.75 -14.75 -61.93
N PRO A 310 -23.58 -15.69 -61.44
CA PRO A 310 -24.29 -15.54 -60.17
C PRO A 310 -23.33 -15.36 -58.97
N GLU A 311 -22.09 -15.84 -59.05
CA GLU A 311 -21.07 -15.63 -58.01
C GLU A 311 -20.51 -14.20 -57.95
N TYR A 312 -20.82 -13.34 -58.92
CA TYR A 312 -20.50 -11.91 -58.84
C TYR A 312 -21.40 -11.15 -57.87
N LYS A 313 -22.63 -11.67 -57.64
CA LYS A 313 -23.66 -10.96 -56.89
C LYS A 313 -23.59 -11.30 -55.40
N ASP A 314 -23.24 -10.31 -54.60
CA ASP A 314 -23.27 -10.43 -53.14
C ASP A 314 -24.71 -10.32 -52.60
N VAL A 315 -24.95 -10.98 -51.47
CA VAL A 315 -26.18 -10.88 -50.66
C VAL A 315 -25.85 -10.18 -49.34
N TYR A 316 -26.82 -9.44 -48.80
CA TYR A 316 -26.69 -8.80 -47.49
C TYR A 316 -27.58 -9.54 -46.48
N GLU A 317 -26.97 -10.40 -45.67
CA GLU A 317 -27.63 -11.04 -44.54
C GLU A 317 -27.58 -10.12 -43.32
N THR A 318 -28.75 -9.76 -42.77
CA THR A 318 -28.81 -9.11 -41.46
C THR A 318 -28.91 -10.18 -40.37
N LYS A 319 -27.88 -10.30 -39.52
CA LYS A 319 -27.93 -11.12 -38.31
C LYS A 319 -27.99 -10.21 -37.08
N ALA A 320 -28.91 -10.49 -36.18
CA ALA A 320 -28.93 -9.87 -34.86
C ALA A 320 -27.98 -10.65 -33.93
N ASP A 321 -27.17 -9.93 -33.17
CA ASP A 321 -26.34 -10.47 -32.09
C ASP A 321 -26.50 -9.62 -30.82
N GLU A 322 -25.82 -10.02 -29.76
CA GLU A 322 -25.91 -9.44 -28.41
C GLU A 322 -25.56 -7.94 -28.37
N ASN A 323 -24.84 -7.43 -29.37
CA ASN A 323 -24.39 -6.04 -29.48
C ASN A 323 -25.17 -5.22 -30.53
N GLY A 324 -26.13 -5.83 -31.25
CA GLY A 324 -27.04 -5.11 -32.15
C GLY A 324 -27.37 -5.85 -33.46
N ARG A 325 -27.69 -5.10 -34.51
CA ARG A 325 -27.91 -5.64 -35.86
C ARG A 325 -26.63 -5.54 -36.68
N SER A 326 -26.02 -6.69 -36.96
CA SER A 326 -24.88 -6.86 -37.85
C SER A 326 -25.36 -7.11 -39.28
N ILE A 327 -25.02 -6.22 -40.23
CA ILE A 327 -25.17 -6.51 -41.65
C ILE A 327 -23.89 -7.25 -42.10
N ARG A 328 -24.03 -8.49 -42.54
CA ARG A 328 -22.95 -9.31 -43.07
C ARG A 328 -23.13 -9.46 -44.57
N LEU A 329 -22.05 -9.22 -45.31
CA LEU A 329 -21.96 -9.65 -46.70
C LEU A 329 -21.85 -11.18 -46.71
N SER A 330 -22.77 -11.85 -47.40
CA SER A 330 -22.82 -13.30 -47.58
C SER A 330 -23.13 -13.64 -49.03
N GLY A 331 -22.73 -14.83 -49.49
CA GLY A 331 -22.82 -15.17 -50.91
C GLY A 331 -21.91 -14.30 -51.80
N GLY A 332 -21.80 -14.68 -53.06
CA GLY A 332 -20.86 -14.08 -54.00
C GLY A 332 -19.38 -14.25 -53.59
N ILE A 333 -18.47 -13.81 -54.47
CA ILE A 333 -17.03 -13.90 -54.20
C ILE A 333 -16.59 -12.89 -53.12
N ASN A 334 -17.21 -11.69 -53.00
CA ASN A 334 -16.83 -10.78 -51.92
C ASN A 334 -17.25 -11.33 -50.55
N GLY A 335 -18.41 -11.99 -50.43
CA GLY A 335 -18.83 -12.67 -49.20
C GLY A 335 -17.81 -13.73 -48.76
N GLN A 336 -17.39 -14.60 -49.68
CA GLN A 336 -16.35 -15.60 -49.43
C GLN A 336 -15.01 -14.99 -48.97
N ILE A 337 -14.55 -13.93 -49.63
CA ILE A 337 -13.33 -13.20 -49.23
C ILE A 337 -13.48 -12.62 -47.81
N GLN A 338 -14.64 -12.07 -47.47
CA GLN A 338 -14.91 -11.54 -46.13
C GLN A 338 -14.97 -12.65 -45.06
N ASP A 339 -15.45 -13.85 -45.38
CA ASP A 339 -15.38 -15.00 -44.47
C ASP A 339 -13.95 -15.50 -44.24
N LEU A 340 -13.10 -15.52 -45.27
CA LEU A 340 -11.69 -15.88 -45.10
C LEU A 340 -10.93 -14.84 -44.26
N TYR A 341 -11.19 -13.54 -44.45
CA TYR A 341 -10.65 -12.50 -43.56
C TYR A 341 -11.15 -12.63 -42.11
N ARG A 342 -12.40 -13.08 -41.89
CA ARG A 342 -12.90 -13.40 -40.54
C ARG A 342 -12.12 -14.57 -39.92
N GLN A 343 -11.82 -15.61 -40.69
CA GLN A 343 -11.03 -16.77 -40.23
C GLN A 343 -9.57 -16.39 -39.92
N GLN A 344 -8.91 -15.63 -40.80
CA GLN A 344 -7.58 -15.08 -40.52
C GLN A 344 -7.57 -14.27 -39.22
N ARG A 345 -8.59 -13.42 -39.01
CA ARG A 345 -8.70 -12.64 -37.77
C ARG A 345 -8.85 -13.53 -36.54
N ALA A 346 -9.66 -14.59 -36.61
CA ALA A 346 -9.82 -15.53 -35.51
C ALA A 346 -8.50 -16.19 -35.11
N ILE A 347 -7.69 -16.64 -36.08
CA ILE A 347 -6.33 -17.15 -35.84
C ILE A 347 -5.48 -16.08 -35.13
N THR A 348 -5.49 -14.83 -35.61
CA THR A 348 -4.67 -13.77 -35.00
C THR A 348 -5.09 -13.41 -33.56
N GLU A 349 -6.38 -13.45 -33.23
CA GLU A 349 -6.83 -13.18 -31.85
C GLU A 349 -6.61 -14.36 -30.91
N ALA A 350 -6.71 -15.60 -31.41
CA ALA A 350 -6.32 -16.81 -30.66
C ALA A 350 -4.82 -16.78 -30.32
N ALA A 351 -3.96 -16.50 -31.30
CA ALA A 351 -2.53 -16.39 -31.10
C ALA A 351 -2.14 -15.27 -30.12
N LYS A 352 -2.78 -14.08 -30.19
CA LYS A 352 -2.58 -13.01 -29.17
C LYS A 352 -2.93 -13.49 -27.76
N THR A 353 -4.06 -14.17 -27.61
CA THR A 353 -4.52 -14.70 -26.32
C THR A 353 -3.52 -15.72 -25.78
N ARG A 354 -3.06 -16.65 -26.63
CA ARG A 354 -2.01 -17.64 -26.32
C ARG A 354 -0.71 -16.96 -25.89
N ASN A 355 -0.22 -15.98 -26.65
CA ASN A 355 1.03 -15.26 -26.37
C ASN A 355 0.99 -14.55 -25.01
N ILE A 356 -0.13 -13.93 -24.63
CA ILE A 356 -0.30 -13.32 -23.28
C ILE A 356 -0.28 -14.40 -22.17
N LEU A 357 -0.88 -15.56 -22.40
CA LEU A 357 -0.94 -16.63 -21.39
C LEU A 357 0.39 -17.37 -21.21
N GLU A 358 1.16 -17.57 -22.29
CA GLU A 358 2.39 -18.37 -22.32
C GLU A 358 3.65 -17.51 -22.09
N SER A 359 3.84 -16.43 -22.87
CA SER A 359 5.10 -15.65 -22.88
C SER A 359 5.31 -14.83 -21.61
N GLU A 360 6.40 -15.13 -20.90
CA GLU A 360 6.87 -14.34 -19.73
C GLU A 360 7.19 -12.90 -20.11
N LEU A 361 7.78 -12.67 -21.29
CA LEU A 361 8.11 -11.33 -21.78
C LEU A 361 6.87 -10.52 -22.15
N THR A 362 5.91 -11.11 -22.87
CA THR A 362 4.67 -10.41 -23.27
C THR A 362 3.90 -9.94 -22.04
N ARG A 363 3.79 -10.76 -20.99
CA ARG A 363 3.20 -10.34 -19.70
C ARG A 363 4.06 -9.30 -18.99
N GLY A 364 5.38 -9.50 -18.97
CA GLY A 364 6.33 -8.56 -18.37
C GLY A 364 6.21 -7.15 -18.95
N TRP A 365 6.03 -6.99 -20.26
CA TRP A 365 5.76 -5.68 -20.88
C TRP A 365 4.47 -5.01 -20.38
N LEU A 366 3.43 -5.79 -20.03
CA LEU A 366 2.19 -5.24 -19.46
C LEU A 366 2.41 -4.63 -18.06
N THR A 367 3.45 -5.07 -17.32
CA THR A 367 3.72 -4.61 -15.96
C THR A 367 4.37 -3.22 -15.88
N PHE A 368 4.87 -2.67 -17.00
CA PHE A 368 5.56 -1.38 -17.03
C PHE A 368 4.64 -0.14 -16.99
N GLY A 369 3.31 -0.33 -17.05
CA GLY A 369 2.31 0.71 -16.80
C GLY A 369 2.11 1.72 -17.94
N GLU A 370 1.00 2.47 -17.87
CA GLU A 370 0.45 3.28 -18.98
C GLU A 370 1.44 4.24 -19.65
N ARG A 371 2.41 4.78 -18.89
CA ARG A 371 3.44 5.70 -19.41
C ARG A 371 4.36 5.01 -20.43
N PHE A 372 4.70 3.75 -20.20
CA PHE A 372 5.49 2.94 -21.13
C PHE A 372 4.66 2.54 -22.36
N PHE A 373 3.40 2.14 -22.20
CA PHE A 373 2.49 1.90 -23.32
C PHE A 373 2.30 3.13 -24.22
N GLY A 374 2.06 4.30 -23.61
CA GLY A 374 1.96 5.57 -24.34
C GLY A 374 3.25 5.92 -25.09
N LEU A 375 4.41 5.52 -24.54
CA LEU A 375 5.71 5.63 -25.22
C LEU A 375 5.79 4.68 -26.42
N LEU A 376 5.46 3.39 -26.29
CA LEU A 376 5.46 2.43 -27.40
C LEU A 376 4.56 2.91 -28.57
N HIS A 377 3.40 3.49 -28.25
CA HIS A 377 2.45 3.98 -29.24
C HIS A 377 2.73 5.42 -29.74
N TRP A 378 3.93 5.98 -29.57
CA TRP A 378 4.26 7.39 -29.91
C TRP A 378 3.93 7.84 -31.35
N ARG A 379 3.79 6.92 -32.30
CA ARG A 379 3.37 7.21 -33.70
C ARG A 379 1.84 7.34 -33.87
N SER A 380 1.05 7.05 -32.84
CA SER A 380 -0.41 7.04 -32.85
C SER A 380 -1.00 8.28 -32.18
N TYR A 381 -2.23 8.66 -32.56
CA TYR A 381 -3.00 9.74 -31.91
C TYR A 381 -3.34 9.48 -30.43
N LYS A 382 -3.13 8.24 -29.95
CA LYS A 382 -3.24 7.84 -28.52
C LYS A 382 -1.88 7.72 -27.82
N GLY A 383 -0.79 8.08 -28.49
CA GLY A 383 0.58 7.96 -28.01
C GLY A 383 1.12 9.18 -27.26
N SER A 384 2.39 9.09 -26.88
CA SER A 384 3.12 10.16 -26.20
C SER A 384 3.72 11.16 -27.20
N ASP A 385 3.02 12.28 -27.43
CA ASP A 385 3.53 13.42 -28.22
C ASP A 385 4.89 13.93 -27.73
N ALA A 386 5.13 13.85 -26.42
CA ALA A 386 6.39 14.24 -25.80
C ALA A 386 7.53 13.30 -26.23
N PHE A 387 7.28 11.99 -26.30
CA PHE A 387 8.29 11.04 -26.79
C PHE A 387 8.46 11.11 -28.31
N ALA A 388 7.38 11.31 -29.08
CA ALA A 388 7.46 11.59 -30.51
C ALA A 388 8.37 12.80 -30.81
N SER A 389 8.25 13.85 -29.99
CA SER A 389 9.12 15.03 -30.04
C SER A 389 10.58 14.71 -29.68
N HIS A 390 10.82 13.82 -28.71
CA HIS A 390 12.16 13.34 -28.36
C HIS A 390 12.81 12.54 -29.49
N VAL A 391 12.12 11.56 -30.08
CA VAL A 391 12.59 10.78 -31.23
C VAL A 391 12.90 11.70 -32.43
N THR A 392 12.02 12.67 -32.70
CA THR A 392 12.23 13.67 -33.76
C THR A 392 13.46 14.53 -33.50
N ARG A 393 13.76 14.89 -32.25
CA ARG A 393 14.98 15.64 -31.91
C ARG A 393 16.24 14.80 -32.04
N ALA A 394 16.18 13.54 -31.60
CA ALA A 394 17.30 12.61 -31.67
C ALA A 394 17.69 12.30 -33.13
N LYS A 395 16.73 11.87 -33.96
CA LYS A 395 16.96 11.53 -35.37
C LYS A 395 17.36 12.74 -36.24
N ASN A 396 17.01 13.96 -35.84
CA ASN A 396 17.42 15.20 -36.52
C ASN A 396 18.71 15.81 -35.95
N GLY A 397 19.52 15.06 -35.18
CA GLY A 397 20.83 15.54 -34.70
C GLY A 397 20.77 16.74 -33.74
N LYS A 398 19.63 16.98 -33.06
CA LYS A 398 19.49 18.09 -32.10
C LYS A 398 19.99 17.75 -30.69
N ILE A 399 20.67 16.62 -30.54
CA ILE A 399 21.28 16.11 -29.32
C ILE A 399 22.67 15.63 -29.77
N THR A 400 23.69 16.39 -29.41
CA THR A 400 25.06 16.28 -29.97
C THR A 400 26.10 15.95 -28.92
N ASP A 401 25.71 15.95 -27.65
CA ASP A 401 26.57 15.78 -26.49
C ASP A 401 25.86 15.01 -25.38
N TRP A 402 26.64 14.61 -24.37
CA TRP A 402 26.19 13.84 -23.20
C TRP A 402 25.74 14.73 -22.02
N SER A 403 25.54 16.04 -22.22
CA SER A 403 25.20 17.00 -21.14
C SER A 403 23.86 16.71 -20.43
N TRP A 404 23.02 15.87 -21.03
CA TRP A 404 21.79 15.36 -20.42
C TRP A 404 22.04 14.27 -19.36
N SER A 405 23.17 13.56 -19.45
CA SER A 405 23.66 12.57 -18.47
C SER A 405 24.61 13.19 -17.44
N GLU A 406 25.43 14.17 -17.85
CA GLU A 406 26.35 14.94 -16.99
C GLU A 406 25.64 15.87 -16.01
N LYS A 407 24.31 15.98 -16.12
CA LYS A 407 23.49 16.41 -14.98
C LYS A 407 23.58 15.33 -13.93
N GLU A 408 24.63 15.43 -13.12
CA GLU A 408 24.63 14.90 -11.76
C GLU A 408 23.21 15.06 -11.22
N ARG A 409 22.68 13.96 -10.67
CA ARG A 409 21.85 14.14 -9.49
C ARG A 409 22.75 14.82 -8.47
N THR A 410 22.81 16.14 -8.52
CA THR A 410 23.06 16.96 -7.36
C THR A 410 21.94 16.62 -6.40
N VAL A 411 22.16 15.54 -5.65
CA VAL A 411 21.75 15.43 -4.27
C VAL A 411 22.53 16.52 -3.55
N VAL A 412 22.14 17.77 -3.84
CA VAL A 412 22.12 18.79 -2.83
C VAL A 412 21.27 18.13 -1.76
N LYS A 413 21.93 17.57 -0.74
CA LYS A 413 21.36 17.51 0.60
C LYS A 413 21.12 18.97 0.94
N ARG A 414 19.99 19.49 0.42
CA ARG A 414 19.53 20.86 0.61
C ARG A 414 19.51 20.98 2.11
N ALA A 415 20.47 21.72 2.65
CA ALA A 415 20.68 21.81 4.09
C ALA A 415 19.30 22.17 4.64
N LYS A 416 18.67 21.19 5.32
CA LYS A 416 17.32 21.40 5.83
C LYS A 416 17.44 22.63 6.69
N ARG A 417 16.58 23.62 6.45
CA ARG A 417 16.44 24.76 7.34
C ARG A 417 16.39 24.19 8.75
N GLN A 418 17.18 24.72 9.67
CA GLN A 418 17.17 24.26 11.06
C GLN A 418 15.82 24.63 11.67
N GLU A 419 14.85 23.77 11.41
CA GLU A 419 13.54 23.75 12.00
C GLU A 419 13.65 22.86 13.24
N ILE A 420 13.17 23.38 14.36
CA ILE A 420 13.17 22.68 15.63
C ILE A 420 12.12 21.59 15.49
N ASN A 421 12.55 20.39 15.07
CA ASN A 421 11.65 19.25 14.92
C ASN A 421 11.06 18.91 16.29
N PHE A 422 9.76 19.15 16.44
CA PHE A 422 9.01 18.73 17.61
C PHE A 422 9.17 17.22 17.84
N GLN A 423 9.36 16.83 19.10
CA GLN A 423 9.42 15.44 19.56
C GLN A 423 8.50 15.28 20.76
N LEU A 424 7.79 14.16 20.83
CA LEU A 424 6.98 13.82 22.00
C LEU A 424 7.86 13.71 23.25
N LYS A 425 7.35 14.24 24.37
CA LYS A 425 7.95 14.01 25.68
C LYS A 425 7.89 12.51 26.01
N VAL A 426 8.96 11.98 26.62
CA VAL A 426 9.04 10.58 27.06
C VAL A 426 9.18 10.54 28.57
N ALA A 427 8.57 9.53 29.20
CA ALA A 427 8.64 9.31 30.64
C ALA A 427 10.05 8.86 31.08
N GLU A 428 10.50 9.34 32.24
CA GLU A 428 11.72 8.83 32.90
C GLU A 428 11.42 7.71 33.90
N ARG A 429 10.14 7.57 34.30
CA ARG A 429 9.63 6.57 35.24
C ARG A 429 8.22 6.17 34.81
N TYR A 430 7.90 4.90 35.03
CA TYR A 430 6.61 4.33 34.68
C TYR A 430 5.83 3.97 35.95
N GLU A 431 4.59 4.40 36.04
CA GLU A 431 3.66 4.06 37.12
C GLU A 431 2.45 3.30 36.56
N ARG A 432 2.04 2.25 37.28
CA ARG A 432 0.78 1.55 37.05
C ARG A 432 -0.06 1.60 38.34
N ILE A 433 -1.30 2.05 38.22
CA ILE A 433 -2.28 2.15 39.32
C ILE A 433 -3.49 1.30 38.96
N GLY A 434 -3.88 0.39 39.85
CA GLY A 434 -5.02 -0.50 39.66
C GLY A 434 -4.79 -1.56 38.58
N GLY A 435 -5.90 -2.06 38.03
CA GLY A 435 -5.91 -3.20 37.11
C GLY A 435 -5.72 -4.55 37.78
N ARG A 436 -5.74 -5.62 36.97
CA ARG A 436 -5.50 -6.99 37.44
C ARG A 436 -4.05 -7.15 37.91
N GLN A 437 -3.81 -8.00 38.92
CA GLN A 437 -2.44 -8.47 39.18
C GLN A 437 -2.00 -9.43 38.06
N VAL A 438 -0.73 -9.36 37.71
CA VAL A 438 -0.13 -10.07 36.58
C VAL A 438 1.22 -10.58 37.03
N SER A 439 1.44 -11.90 36.97
CA SER A 439 2.77 -12.51 37.03
C SER A 439 3.02 -13.12 35.67
N VAL A 440 4.15 -12.78 35.05
CA VAL A 440 4.60 -13.34 33.77
C VAL A 440 6.11 -13.46 33.88
N ASP A 441 6.54 -14.68 34.14
CA ASP A 441 7.88 -14.92 34.65
C ASP A 441 8.85 -15.36 33.55
N SER A 442 8.44 -15.34 32.27
CA SER A 442 9.26 -15.64 31.09
C SER A 442 8.71 -15.00 29.80
N THR A 443 9.56 -14.89 28.77
CA THR A 443 9.14 -14.45 27.42
C THR A 443 8.13 -15.42 26.77
N PHE A 444 8.21 -16.71 27.09
CA PHE A 444 7.25 -17.73 26.65
C PHE A 444 5.88 -17.56 27.31
N ALA A 445 5.84 -17.28 28.61
CA ALA A 445 4.60 -16.97 29.31
C ALA A 445 3.94 -15.69 28.75
N LEU A 446 4.73 -14.68 28.37
CA LEU A 446 4.20 -13.49 27.67
C LEU A 446 3.61 -13.85 26.29
N LYS A 447 4.30 -14.71 25.53
CA LYS A 447 3.86 -15.18 24.22
C LYS A 447 2.51 -15.89 24.31
N ASP A 448 2.35 -16.85 25.22
CA ASP A 448 1.09 -17.60 25.35
C ASP A 448 -0.04 -16.74 25.92
N LEU A 449 0.21 -15.98 26.99
CA LEU A 449 -0.80 -15.12 27.65
C LEU A 449 -1.52 -14.19 26.66
N LEU A 450 -0.77 -13.62 25.72
CA LEU A 450 -1.26 -12.66 24.74
C LEU A 450 -1.43 -13.26 23.34
N ASN A 451 -1.09 -14.54 23.14
CA ASN A 451 -1.06 -15.23 21.85
C ASN A 451 -0.29 -14.45 20.77
N PHE A 452 0.88 -13.93 21.14
CA PHE A 452 1.80 -13.34 20.16
C PHE A 452 2.39 -14.41 19.25
N ARG A 453 2.71 -14.02 18.01
CA ARG A 453 3.47 -14.86 17.08
C ARG A 453 4.80 -15.28 17.69
N ASP A 454 5.55 -14.30 18.21
CA ASP A 454 6.84 -14.47 18.88
C ASP A 454 7.18 -13.25 19.74
N VAL A 455 8.08 -13.45 20.71
CA VAL A 455 8.72 -12.42 21.53
C VAL A 455 10.23 -12.52 21.34
N GLN A 456 10.86 -11.42 20.89
CA GLN A 456 12.30 -11.33 20.64
C GLN A 456 12.97 -10.29 21.56
N THR A 457 14.19 -10.60 22.00
CA THR A 457 15.04 -9.75 22.82
C THR A 457 16.34 -9.43 22.08
N GLY A 458 16.75 -8.17 22.06
CA GLY A 458 18.01 -7.78 21.43
C GLY A 458 19.22 -8.23 22.25
N ASN A 459 20.37 -8.44 21.59
CA ASN A 459 21.65 -8.83 22.20
C ASN A 459 22.11 -7.99 23.41
N TRP A 460 21.55 -6.80 23.62
CA TRP A 460 21.79 -5.97 24.82
C TRP A 460 20.77 -6.26 25.94
N VAL A 461 19.49 -6.44 25.61
CA VAL A 461 18.44 -6.82 26.57
C VAL A 461 18.69 -8.21 27.12
N GLN A 462 19.17 -9.15 26.30
CA GLN A 462 19.62 -10.47 26.77
C GLN A 462 20.74 -10.35 27.83
N LYS A 463 21.64 -9.36 27.71
CA LYS A 463 22.76 -9.15 28.65
C LYS A 463 22.39 -8.42 29.94
N ASP A 464 21.16 -7.93 30.07
CA ASP A 464 20.63 -7.37 31.31
C ASP A 464 19.28 -8.03 31.65
N PRO A 465 19.30 -9.11 32.45
CA PRO A 465 18.09 -9.81 32.88
C PRO A 465 17.03 -8.90 33.51
N ASN A 466 17.43 -7.80 34.16
CA ASN A 466 16.46 -6.88 34.76
C ASN A 466 15.69 -6.09 33.69
N SER A 467 16.37 -5.64 32.63
CA SER A 467 15.71 -5.00 31.49
C SER A 467 14.79 -5.99 30.75
N ALA A 468 15.22 -7.24 30.57
CA ALA A 468 14.41 -8.27 29.92
C ALA A 468 13.15 -8.62 30.73
N LYS A 469 13.31 -8.84 32.04
CA LYS A 469 12.23 -9.01 33.01
C LYS A 469 11.26 -7.84 32.99
N PHE A 470 11.77 -6.62 33.16
CA PHE A 470 10.97 -5.39 33.17
C PHE A 470 10.12 -5.24 31.90
N HIS A 471 10.73 -5.37 30.71
CA HIS A 471 9.98 -5.26 29.47
C HIS A 471 8.92 -6.36 29.32
N THR A 472 9.19 -7.57 29.80
CA THR A 472 8.24 -8.70 29.75
C THR A 472 7.03 -8.44 30.67
N GLU A 473 7.27 -8.15 31.94
CA GLU A 473 6.23 -7.88 32.95
C GLU A 473 5.39 -6.64 32.60
N GLN A 474 6.03 -5.53 32.21
CA GLN A 474 5.32 -4.30 31.87
C GLN A 474 4.50 -4.43 30.59
N THR A 475 4.98 -5.20 29.60
CA THR A 475 4.20 -5.50 28.39
C THR A 475 2.99 -6.36 28.73
N ALA A 476 3.13 -7.39 29.58
CA ALA A 476 2.00 -8.19 30.04
C ALA A 476 0.95 -7.32 30.75
N ALA A 477 1.39 -6.49 31.71
CA ALA A 477 0.50 -5.62 32.48
C ALA A 477 -0.21 -4.57 31.61
N ALA A 478 0.50 -3.94 30.67
CA ALA A 478 -0.06 -2.97 29.74
C ALA A 478 -1.04 -3.59 28.75
N MET A 479 -0.73 -4.78 28.20
CA MET A 479 -1.61 -5.46 27.25
C MET A 479 -2.85 -6.07 27.91
N LEU A 480 -2.78 -6.48 29.18
CA LEU A 480 -3.97 -6.89 29.94
C LEU A 480 -4.85 -5.70 30.36
N ASP A 481 -4.25 -4.56 30.71
CA ASP A 481 -5.01 -3.32 30.91
C ASP A 481 -5.70 -2.88 29.61
N LEU A 482 -5.02 -3.02 28.47
CA LEU A 482 -5.58 -2.79 27.14
C LEU A 482 -6.72 -3.75 26.82
N SER A 483 -6.59 -5.05 27.10
CA SER A 483 -7.67 -6.03 26.88
C SER A 483 -8.92 -5.68 27.71
N ASP A 484 -8.73 -5.20 28.94
CA ASP A 484 -9.84 -4.74 29.80
C ASP A 484 -10.55 -3.51 29.19
N ILE A 485 -9.79 -2.49 28.74
CA ILE A 485 -10.34 -1.26 28.14
C ILE A 485 -11.11 -1.57 26.85
N LEU A 486 -10.55 -2.47 26.03
CA LEU A 486 -11.13 -2.89 24.76
C LEU A 486 -12.20 -3.97 24.90
N GLY A 487 -12.42 -4.54 26.10
CA GLY A 487 -13.41 -5.59 26.34
C GLY A 487 -13.21 -6.82 25.45
N ILE A 488 -11.95 -7.20 25.19
CA ILE A 488 -11.56 -8.36 24.38
C ILE A 488 -10.80 -9.37 25.24
N ASP A 489 -10.69 -10.61 24.77
CA ASP A 489 -9.85 -11.61 25.43
C ASP A 489 -8.35 -11.26 25.39
N ALA A 490 -7.58 -11.72 26.38
CA ALA A 490 -6.13 -11.49 26.42
C ALA A 490 -5.41 -12.04 25.18
N LYS A 491 -5.80 -13.23 24.71
CA LYS A 491 -5.24 -13.87 23.50
C LYS A 491 -5.73 -13.23 22.20
N ALA A 492 -6.73 -12.35 22.25
CA ALA A 492 -7.12 -11.52 21.10
C ALA A 492 -6.11 -10.38 20.84
N VAL A 493 -5.32 -9.97 21.84
CA VAL A 493 -4.29 -8.92 21.71
C VAL A 493 -3.16 -9.32 20.74
N GLY A 494 -2.85 -10.61 20.62
CA GLY A 494 -1.93 -11.11 19.59
C GLY A 494 -2.45 -11.03 18.15
N LEU A 495 -3.67 -10.52 17.96
CA LEU A 495 -4.38 -10.45 16.68
C LEU A 495 -4.45 -11.83 15.99
N GLY A 496 -4.70 -12.84 16.82
CA GLY A 496 -4.75 -14.25 16.47
C GLY A 496 -3.40 -14.81 16.00
N GLY A 497 -2.31 -14.60 16.74
CA GLY A 497 -0.98 -15.11 16.39
C GLY A 497 -0.29 -14.38 15.24
N ARG A 498 -0.74 -13.17 14.86
CA ARG A 498 -0.18 -12.39 13.75
C ARG A 498 0.80 -11.32 14.20
N LEU A 499 0.57 -10.76 15.39
CA LEU A 499 1.40 -9.72 15.99
C LEU A 499 2.56 -10.34 16.77
N ALA A 500 3.76 -9.80 16.59
CA ALA A 500 4.94 -10.16 17.36
C ALA A 500 5.48 -8.97 18.17
N MET A 501 6.25 -9.26 19.21
CA MET A 501 6.86 -8.26 20.09
C MET A 501 8.39 -8.33 20.03
N ALA A 502 9.06 -7.19 20.01
CA ALA A 502 10.52 -7.11 20.07
C ALA A 502 11.00 -6.06 21.09
N PHE A 503 11.97 -6.45 21.91
CA PHE A 503 12.59 -5.60 22.93
C PHE A 503 14.03 -5.29 22.52
N GLY A 504 14.24 -4.12 21.90
CA GLY A 504 15.56 -3.61 21.52
C GLY A 504 16.28 -4.41 20.41
N ALA A 505 15.61 -5.36 19.76
CA ALA A 505 16.23 -6.26 18.77
C ALA A 505 16.40 -5.62 17.38
N ARG A 506 15.50 -4.70 17.00
CA ARG A 506 15.35 -4.26 15.59
C ARG A 506 15.87 -2.84 15.30
N GLY A 507 16.61 -2.27 16.26
CA GLY A 507 17.19 -0.94 16.12
C GLY A 507 18.45 -0.92 15.26
N GLN A 508 18.34 -0.49 13.99
CA GLN A 508 19.50 0.06 13.29
C GLN A 508 19.95 1.32 14.05
N GLY A 509 21.22 1.39 14.45
CA GLY A 509 21.78 2.41 15.36
C GLY A 509 21.90 3.82 14.75
N ASN A 510 20.84 4.32 14.13
CA ASN A 510 20.88 5.48 13.25
C ASN A 510 20.76 6.79 14.04
N ALA A 511 21.89 7.32 14.49
CA ALA A 511 22.01 8.64 15.12
C ALA A 511 21.85 9.81 14.11
N GLY A 512 20.87 9.71 13.20
CA GLY A 512 20.72 10.58 12.03
C GLY A 512 19.36 11.26 11.91
N PHE A 513 19.30 12.55 12.26
CA PHE A 513 18.36 13.58 11.75
C PHE A 513 16.84 13.28 11.66
N GLY A 514 16.33 12.33 12.44
CA GLY A 514 14.89 12.12 12.69
C GLY A 514 14.48 12.13 14.17
N GLY A 515 15.45 11.93 15.08
CA GLY A 515 15.16 11.39 16.41
C GLY A 515 14.90 9.88 16.30
N ALA A 516 15.59 9.07 17.11
CA ALA A 516 15.31 7.64 17.11
C ALA A 516 13.92 7.42 17.71
N ALA A 517 12.97 6.95 16.90
CA ALA A 517 11.66 6.51 17.37
C ALA A 517 11.88 5.45 18.46
N ARG A 518 11.39 5.72 19.68
CA ARG A 518 11.73 4.88 20.83
C ARG A 518 10.87 3.63 20.94
N ALA A 519 9.77 3.60 20.20
CA ALA A 519 9.00 2.44 19.81
C ALA A 519 8.67 2.59 18.31
N HIS A 520 8.40 1.50 17.61
CA HIS A 520 7.86 1.52 16.23
C HIS A 520 7.17 0.20 15.84
N TYR A 521 6.09 0.27 15.07
CA TYR A 521 5.44 -0.86 14.40
C TYR A 521 6.02 -1.10 13.00
N GLU A 522 6.43 -2.34 12.71
CA GLU A 522 6.92 -2.78 11.40
C GLU A 522 5.85 -3.56 10.64
N SER A 523 5.04 -2.88 9.83
CA SER A 523 3.96 -3.51 9.01
C SER A 523 4.41 -4.73 8.18
N VAL A 524 5.62 -4.72 7.60
CA VAL A 524 6.12 -5.84 6.78
C VAL A 524 6.35 -7.12 7.59
N HIS A 525 6.73 -7.00 8.87
CA HIS A 525 7.04 -8.11 9.76
C HIS A 525 5.96 -8.34 10.84
N ARG A 526 5.02 -7.39 10.99
CA ARG A 526 3.98 -7.34 12.02
C ARG A 526 4.58 -7.39 13.42
N VAL A 527 5.61 -6.58 13.66
CA VAL A 527 6.35 -6.52 14.93
C VAL A 527 6.16 -5.15 15.56
N ILE A 528 5.77 -5.09 16.83
CA ILE A 528 5.98 -3.89 17.65
C ILE A 528 7.38 -4.01 18.26
N ASN A 529 8.25 -3.04 17.99
CA ASN A 529 9.60 -3.00 18.54
C ASN A 529 9.74 -1.83 19.53
N LEU A 530 9.95 -2.14 20.81
CA LEU A 530 10.25 -1.16 21.86
C LEU A 530 11.76 -1.03 22.02
N THR A 531 12.31 0.18 21.94
CA THR A 531 13.75 0.42 22.07
C THR A 531 14.11 0.92 23.47
N LYS A 532 14.96 0.14 24.16
CA LYS A 532 15.49 0.45 25.51
C LYS A 532 14.38 0.71 26.55
N MET A 533 14.79 1.17 27.73
CA MET A 533 13.93 1.65 28.82
C MET A 533 13.09 2.91 28.49
N GLY A 534 13.03 3.36 27.22
CA GLY A 534 12.36 4.60 26.81
C GLY A 534 11.20 4.40 25.82
N GLY A 535 10.82 3.16 25.53
CA GLY A 535 9.69 2.82 24.64
C GLY A 535 8.34 2.63 25.35
N GLY A 536 8.34 2.45 26.68
CA GLY A 536 7.10 2.49 27.46
C GLY A 536 6.42 3.85 27.31
N GLY A 537 5.09 3.86 27.23
CA GLY A 537 4.27 5.05 26.98
C GLY A 537 3.86 5.25 25.51
N ALA A 538 4.45 4.48 24.59
CA ALA A 538 4.05 4.42 23.18
C ALA A 538 3.44 3.05 22.79
N LEU A 539 3.34 2.08 23.70
CA LEU A 539 2.88 0.74 23.36
C LEU A 539 1.45 0.72 22.76
N GLY A 540 0.53 1.53 23.30
CA GLY A 540 -0.82 1.69 22.75
C GLY A 540 -0.84 2.34 21.36
N HIS A 541 0.11 3.23 21.07
CA HIS A 541 0.27 3.87 19.75
C HIS A 541 0.67 2.84 18.69
N GLU A 542 1.74 2.09 18.93
CA GLU A 542 2.20 1.03 18.02
C GLU A 542 1.18 -0.10 17.87
N TYR A 543 0.44 -0.41 18.93
CA TYR A 543 -0.64 -1.38 18.88
C TYR A 543 -1.81 -0.91 18.01
N PHE A 544 -2.16 0.38 18.02
CA PHE A 544 -3.16 0.90 17.10
C PHE A 544 -2.69 0.83 15.65
N HIS A 545 -1.43 1.17 15.37
CA HIS A 545 -0.84 0.98 14.03
C HIS A 545 -0.93 -0.49 13.58
N ALA A 546 -0.74 -1.44 14.48
CA ALA A 546 -0.90 -2.87 14.20
C ALA A 546 -2.34 -3.29 13.87
N ILE A 547 -3.34 -2.80 14.64
CA ILE A 547 -4.76 -3.01 14.29
C ILE A 547 -5.06 -2.38 12.94
N ASP A 548 -4.71 -1.10 12.76
CA ASP A 548 -5.10 -0.30 11.61
C ASP A 548 -4.55 -0.87 10.29
N ASP A 549 -3.32 -1.38 10.30
CA ASP A 549 -2.66 -2.05 9.17
C ASP A 549 -3.20 -3.46 8.86
N MET A 550 -3.70 -4.20 9.86
CA MET A 550 -4.13 -5.59 9.70
C MET A 550 -5.65 -5.77 9.68
N LEU A 551 -6.47 -4.75 10.00
CA LEU A 551 -7.92 -4.86 10.16
C LEU A 551 -8.62 -5.53 8.96
N ALA A 552 -8.24 -5.15 7.73
CA ALA A 552 -8.80 -5.75 6.52
C ALA A 552 -8.54 -7.26 6.43
N GLU A 553 -7.35 -7.72 6.85
CA GLU A 553 -6.99 -9.15 6.86
C GLU A 553 -7.73 -9.91 7.96
N LEU A 554 -7.83 -9.31 9.15
CA LEU A 554 -8.53 -9.89 10.30
C LEU A 554 -10.03 -10.09 10.00
N MET A 555 -10.63 -9.19 9.20
CA MET A 555 -12.02 -9.32 8.73
C MET A 555 -12.21 -10.29 7.56
N THR A 556 -11.30 -10.27 6.57
CA THR A 556 -11.47 -11.05 5.32
C THR A 556 -10.94 -12.48 5.43
N GLY A 557 -10.04 -12.73 6.37
CA GLY A 557 -9.28 -13.97 6.42
C GLY A 557 -8.28 -14.12 5.27
N GLN A 558 -7.79 -13.03 4.68
CA GLN A 558 -6.88 -13.03 3.52
C GLN A 558 -5.65 -12.15 3.77
N ALA A 559 -4.49 -12.54 3.21
CA ALA A 559 -3.28 -11.73 3.27
C ALA A 559 -3.41 -10.45 2.41
N GLY A 560 -2.99 -9.32 2.96
CA GLY A 560 -2.99 -8.01 2.32
C GLY A 560 -1.60 -7.35 2.31
N PRO A 561 -1.46 -6.20 1.62
CA PRO A 561 -0.17 -5.50 1.49
C PRO A 561 0.26 -4.85 2.82
N ALA A 562 1.54 -4.45 2.89
CA ALA A 562 2.02 -3.61 3.99
C ALA A 562 1.52 -2.16 3.87
N ARG A 563 1.44 -1.47 5.01
CA ARG A 563 0.93 -0.10 5.18
C ARG A 563 -0.54 0.04 4.75
N ASN A 564 -1.34 -1.01 4.98
CA ASN A 564 -2.74 -1.10 4.56
C ASN A 564 -3.71 -0.48 5.60
N TYR A 565 -3.37 0.72 6.07
CA TYR A 565 -4.04 1.40 7.17
C TYR A 565 -5.52 1.70 6.86
N ALA A 566 -6.43 1.10 7.62
CA ALA A 566 -7.87 1.26 7.46
C ALA A 566 -8.33 2.72 7.71
N SER A 567 -7.66 3.48 8.57
CA SER A 567 -7.87 4.91 8.79
C SER A 567 -7.49 5.76 7.57
N ALA A 568 -6.58 5.27 6.73
CA ALA A 568 -6.18 5.91 5.49
C ALA A 568 -7.12 5.56 4.34
N ASN A 569 -7.56 4.31 4.28
CA ASN A 569 -8.45 3.77 3.24
C ASN A 569 -9.56 2.88 3.84
N PRO A 570 -10.62 3.46 4.46
CA PRO A 570 -11.70 2.67 5.05
C PRO A 570 -12.44 1.79 4.03
N SER A 571 -12.43 2.19 2.75
CA SER A 571 -12.98 1.43 1.62
C SER A 571 -12.23 0.12 1.29
N ALA A 572 -11.06 -0.13 1.89
CA ALA A 572 -10.39 -1.43 1.80
C ALA A 572 -11.03 -2.51 2.70
N LEU A 573 -11.86 -2.11 3.67
CA LEU A 573 -12.59 -3.02 4.54
C LEU A 573 -13.81 -3.62 3.81
N PRO A 574 -14.26 -4.84 4.18
CA PRO A 574 -15.56 -5.34 3.76
C PRO A 574 -16.71 -4.39 4.19
N PRO A 575 -17.72 -4.16 3.34
CA PRO A 575 -18.89 -3.37 3.70
C PRO A 575 -19.63 -3.93 4.92
N GLY A 576 -19.88 -3.08 5.91
CA GLY A 576 -20.53 -3.46 7.17
C GLY A 576 -20.17 -2.53 8.33
N VAL A 577 -20.63 -2.88 9.54
CA VAL A 577 -20.57 -2.01 10.73
C VAL A 577 -19.16 -1.55 11.10
N VAL A 578 -18.13 -2.39 10.89
CA VAL A 578 -16.73 -2.04 11.16
C VAL A 578 -16.20 -1.00 10.15
N GLN A 579 -16.59 -1.10 8.87
CA GLN A 579 -16.26 -0.09 7.86
C GLN A 579 -16.94 1.23 8.17
N ASP A 580 -18.23 1.23 8.50
CA ASP A 580 -18.98 2.44 8.84
C ASP A 580 -18.38 3.14 10.08
N ALA A 581 -18.00 2.36 11.10
CA ALA A 581 -17.33 2.88 12.28
C ALA A 581 -15.94 3.45 11.99
N MET A 582 -15.13 2.81 11.13
CA MET A 582 -13.83 3.33 10.70
C MET A 582 -13.96 4.59 9.83
N ILE A 583 -14.99 4.68 8.97
CA ILE A 583 -15.34 5.91 8.23
C ILE A 583 -15.69 7.04 9.21
N ARG A 584 -16.52 6.76 10.23
CA ARG A 584 -16.85 7.74 11.28
C ARG A 584 -15.61 8.20 12.03
N LEU A 585 -14.77 7.27 12.46
CA LEU A 585 -13.52 7.54 13.19
C LEU A 585 -12.56 8.42 12.37
N SER A 586 -12.29 8.03 11.13
CA SER A 586 -11.47 8.80 10.18
C SER A 586 -12.06 10.18 9.87
N GLY A 587 -13.39 10.29 9.88
CA GLY A 587 -14.13 11.54 9.70
C GLY A 587 -13.95 12.50 10.86
N VAL A 588 -14.14 12.05 12.11
CA VAL A 588 -14.06 12.93 13.30
C VAL A 588 -12.65 13.48 13.54
N PHE A 589 -11.60 12.78 13.11
CA PHE A 589 -10.24 13.35 13.14
C PHE A 589 -10.08 14.57 12.25
N ARG A 590 -10.90 14.72 11.20
CA ARG A 590 -10.72 15.71 10.12
C ARG A 590 -11.85 16.73 10.03
N SER A 591 -13.00 16.53 10.68
CA SER A 591 -14.13 17.45 10.65
C SER A 591 -14.09 18.49 11.77
N GLY A 592 -14.33 19.76 11.42
CA GLY A 592 -14.38 20.87 12.38
C GLY A 592 -14.31 22.23 11.67
N ASP A 593 -14.31 23.31 12.44
CA ASP A 593 -14.48 24.67 11.89
C ASP A 593 -13.15 25.43 11.65
N LYS A 594 -12.00 24.87 12.02
CA LYS A 594 -10.69 25.52 11.82
C LYS A 594 -10.32 25.47 10.35
N ARG A 595 -9.96 26.59 9.73
CA ARG A 595 -9.50 26.59 8.33
C ARG A 595 -7.99 26.50 8.24
N LEU A 596 -7.51 25.56 7.42
CA LEU A 596 -6.09 25.48 7.06
C LEU A 596 -5.62 26.75 6.35
N THR A 597 -4.33 27.04 6.51
CA THR A 597 -3.68 28.19 5.88
C THR A 597 -3.16 27.80 4.50
N GLU A 598 -3.73 28.36 3.45
CA GLU A 598 -3.24 28.20 2.09
C GLU A 598 -2.12 29.22 1.82
N THR A 599 -1.00 28.76 1.26
CA THR A 599 0.11 29.63 0.86
C THR A 599 0.10 29.81 -0.65
N PHE A 600 -0.10 31.04 -1.11
CA PHE A 600 -0.07 31.44 -2.51
C PHE A 600 1.26 32.11 -2.82
N LYS A 601 2.01 31.58 -3.79
CA LYS A 601 3.15 32.33 -4.37
C LYS A 601 2.59 33.44 -5.27
N VAL A 602 3.02 34.67 -5.05
CA VAL A 602 2.58 35.85 -5.80
C VAL A 602 3.80 36.52 -6.42
N THR A 603 3.77 36.80 -7.72
CA THR A 603 4.79 37.61 -8.39
C THR A 603 4.25 39.00 -8.71
N GLU A 604 5.14 39.96 -9.02
CA GLU A 604 4.72 41.30 -9.43
C GLU A 604 3.85 41.26 -10.71
N LYS A 605 4.10 40.29 -11.59
CA LYS A 605 3.26 40.04 -12.77
C LYS A 605 1.85 39.59 -12.39
N ASP A 606 1.71 38.83 -11.31
CA ASP A 606 0.40 38.41 -10.81
C ASP A 606 -0.33 39.56 -10.12
N ARG A 607 0.37 40.40 -9.33
CA ARG A 607 -0.17 41.65 -8.78
C ARG A 607 -0.68 42.58 -9.89
N ALA A 608 0.14 42.86 -10.91
CA ALA A 608 -0.25 43.69 -12.05
C ALA A 608 -1.44 43.10 -12.82
N ARG A 609 -1.46 41.78 -13.05
CA ARG A 609 -2.59 41.08 -13.69
C ARG A 609 -3.85 41.16 -12.83
N ALA A 610 -3.74 41.03 -11.52
CA ALA A 610 -4.86 41.12 -10.59
C ALA A 610 -5.48 42.51 -10.61
N ARG A 611 -4.67 43.58 -10.43
CA ARG A 611 -5.11 44.97 -10.54
C ARG A 611 -5.82 45.23 -11.88
N HIS A 612 -5.24 44.81 -13.01
CA HIS A 612 -5.87 44.96 -14.34
C HIS A 612 -7.24 44.26 -14.47
N ASN A 613 -7.44 43.09 -13.85
CA ASN A 613 -8.70 42.34 -13.97
C ASN A 613 -9.77 42.78 -12.96
N VAL A 614 -9.38 43.29 -11.79
CA VAL A 614 -10.30 43.73 -10.72
C VAL A 614 -10.68 45.20 -10.87
N ASP A 615 -9.72 46.06 -11.25
CA ASP A 615 -9.91 47.50 -11.39
C ASP A 615 -10.13 47.96 -12.85
N GLY A 616 -10.26 47.03 -13.79
CA GLY A 616 -10.58 47.31 -15.18
C GLY A 616 -11.94 48.02 -15.34
N TYR A 617 -12.11 48.76 -16.45
CA TYR A 617 -13.25 49.66 -16.71
C TYR A 617 -14.64 48.99 -16.67
N SER A 618 -14.73 47.66 -16.87
CA SER A 618 -15.97 46.89 -16.77
C SER A 618 -15.73 45.57 -16.03
N PRO A 619 -15.71 45.58 -14.68
CA PRO A 619 -15.43 44.38 -13.90
C PRO A 619 -16.64 43.43 -13.93
N ASN A 620 -16.37 42.17 -14.27
CA ASN A 620 -17.35 41.09 -14.22
C ASN A 620 -17.78 40.78 -12.77
N GLY A 621 -18.75 39.88 -12.61
CA GLY A 621 -19.29 39.53 -11.28
C GLY A 621 -18.22 39.10 -10.27
N LEU A 622 -17.27 38.25 -10.67
CA LEU A 622 -16.20 37.76 -9.80
C LEU A 622 -15.17 38.85 -9.46
N ALA A 623 -14.79 39.70 -10.43
CA ALA A 623 -13.95 40.87 -10.18
C ALA A 623 -14.59 41.82 -9.15
N ARG A 624 -15.91 42.01 -9.22
CA ARG A 624 -16.68 42.80 -8.25
C ARG A 624 -16.73 42.13 -6.87
N THR A 625 -16.87 40.81 -6.81
CA THR A 625 -16.78 40.04 -5.55
C THR A 625 -15.41 40.24 -4.89
N ILE A 626 -14.31 40.16 -5.66
CA ILE A 626 -12.95 40.41 -5.12
C ILE A 626 -12.85 41.84 -4.59
N LYS A 627 -13.24 42.84 -5.38
CA LYS A 627 -13.13 44.26 -5.03
C LYS A 627 -13.92 44.64 -3.77
N ASN A 628 -15.10 44.04 -3.59
CA ASN A 628 -16.00 44.35 -2.48
C ASN A 628 -15.72 43.53 -1.21
N ALA A 629 -14.85 42.52 -1.27
CA ALA A 629 -14.60 41.61 -0.15
C ALA A 629 -13.81 42.21 1.02
N GLY A 630 -13.04 43.27 0.78
CA GLY A 630 -12.20 43.96 1.77
C GLY A 630 -10.93 43.22 2.19
N ASN A 631 -10.85 41.90 2.04
CA ASN A 631 -9.65 41.10 2.29
C ASN A 631 -9.59 39.81 1.43
N ALA A 632 -8.41 39.16 1.42
CA ALA A 632 -8.16 37.93 0.68
C ALA A 632 -9.08 36.77 1.07
N GLU A 633 -9.40 36.61 2.37
CA GLU A 633 -10.20 35.50 2.88
C GLU A 633 -11.63 35.55 2.36
N ALA A 634 -12.28 36.72 2.49
CA ALA A 634 -13.62 36.97 1.99
C ALA A 634 -13.69 36.88 0.46
N ALA A 635 -12.65 37.35 -0.25
CA ALA A 635 -12.60 37.31 -1.71
C ALA A 635 -12.54 35.87 -2.24
N ILE A 636 -11.61 35.06 -1.69
CA ILE A 636 -11.43 33.65 -2.06
C ILE A 636 -12.66 32.83 -1.67
N LYS A 637 -13.27 33.10 -0.51
CA LYS A 637 -14.55 32.48 -0.13
C LYS A 637 -15.64 32.79 -1.16
N GLY A 638 -15.88 34.07 -1.48
CA GLY A 638 -16.91 34.46 -2.44
C GLY A 638 -16.70 33.91 -3.86
N ILE A 639 -15.44 33.69 -4.27
CA ILE A 639 -15.12 32.96 -5.51
C ILE A 639 -15.53 31.49 -5.41
N ARG A 640 -15.17 30.80 -4.32
CA ARG A 640 -15.49 29.38 -4.12
C ARG A 640 -17.00 29.15 -4.04
N ASP A 641 -17.71 29.99 -3.30
CA ASP A 641 -19.17 29.96 -3.18
C ASP A 641 -19.84 30.10 -4.58
N TYR A 642 -19.32 30.96 -5.46
CA TYR A 642 -19.81 31.10 -6.85
C TYR A 642 -19.60 29.86 -7.73
N PHE A 643 -18.59 29.02 -7.42
CA PHE A 643 -18.23 27.81 -8.15
C PHE A 643 -18.69 26.51 -7.47
N MET A 644 -19.35 26.57 -6.30
CA MET A 644 -19.59 25.43 -5.41
C MET A 644 -20.23 24.21 -6.09
N ASP A 645 -21.25 24.42 -6.93
CA ASP A 645 -21.98 23.35 -7.61
C ASP A 645 -21.41 22.96 -8.99
N ARG A 646 -20.18 23.39 -9.34
CA ARG A 646 -19.62 23.29 -10.69
C ARG A 646 -18.39 22.38 -10.77
N ASN A 647 -18.65 21.08 -10.95
CA ASN A 647 -17.62 20.04 -10.98
C ASN A 647 -16.98 19.77 -12.37
N ASP A 648 -17.21 20.62 -13.37
CA ASP A 648 -16.57 20.44 -14.68
C ASP A 648 -15.10 20.94 -14.68
N LYS A 649 -14.25 20.29 -15.48
CA LYS A 649 -12.80 20.59 -15.56
C LYS A 649 -12.51 22.07 -15.85
N ARG A 650 -13.39 22.75 -16.58
CA ARG A 650 -13.25 24.18 -16.91
C ARG A 650 -13.58 25.08 -15.73
N SER A 651 -14.66 24.82 -14.97
CA SER A 651 -14.98 25.61 -13.77
C SER A 651 -13.95 25.44 -12.67
N ILE A 652 -13.43 24.23 -12.47
CA ILE A 652 -12.34 23.97 -11.50
C ILE A 652 -11.08 24.78 -11.85
N ALA A 653 -10.66 24.78 -13.12
CA ALA A 653 -9.54 25.57 -13.58
C ALA A 653 -9.76 27.09 -13.45
N ASN A 654 -10.97 27.56 -13.79
CA ASN A 654 -11.36 28.96 -13.63
C ASN A 654 -11.37 29.39 -12.15
N CYS A 655 -11.93 28.59 -11.26
CA CYS A 655 -11.95 28.84 -9.82
C CYS A 655 -10.53 29.02 -9.28
N LYS A 656 -9.61 28.10 -9.61
CA LYS A 656 -8.20 28.19 -9.22
C LYS A 656 -7.51 29.47 -9.74
N ALA A 657 -7.81 29.87 -10.98
CA ALA A 657 -7.28 31.11 -11.55
C ALA A 657 -7.80 32.36 -10.82
N TRP A 658 -9.10 32.43 -10.52
CA TRP A 658 -9.69 33.55 -9.78
C TRP A 658 -9.23 33.60 -8.31
N VAL A 659 -9.07 32.47 -7.63
CA VAL A 659 -8.51 32.39 -6.27
C VAL A 659 -7.08 32.92 -6.24
N THR A 660 -6.24 32.52 -7.20
CA THR A 660 -4.86 33.03 -7.34
C THR A 660 -4.84 34.54 -7.57
N LEU A 661 -5.77 35.04 -8.37
CA LEU A 661 -5.93 36.46 -8.69
C LEU A 661 -6.39 37.27 -7.48
N ALA A 662 -7.30 36.73 -6.65
CA ALA A 662 -7.73 37.35 -5.40
C ALA A 662 -6.62 37.40 -4.35
N ALA A 663 -5.84 36.31 -4.20
CA ALA A 663 -4.68 36.28 -3.32
C ALA A 663 -3.63 37.32 -3.75
N ALA A 664 -3.37 37.45 -5.05
CA ALA A 664 -2.46 38.45 -5.59
C ALA A 664 -2.98 39.90 -5.49
N TYR A 665 -4.31 40.11 -5.54
CA TYR A 665 -4.91 41.44 -5.40
C TYR A 665 -4.74 42.03 -3.98
N TYR A 666 -4.88 41.17 -2.97
CA TYR A 666 -4.76 41.52 -1.55
C TYR A 666 -3.35 41.24 -0.98
N ALA A 667 -2.38 40.90 -1.83
CA ALA A 667 -1.00 40.70 -1.42
C ALA A 667 -0.36 42.03 -0.99
N PRO A 668 0.35 42.08 0.17
CA PRO A 668 1.22 43.21 0.47
C PRO A 668 2.26 43.41 -0.63
N ASP A 669 2.66 44.66 -0.88
CA ASP A 669 3.72 44.96 -1.84
C ASP A 669 5.06 44.45 -1.31
N GLY A 670 5.86 43.80 -2.17
CA GLY A 670 7.16 43.22 -1.81
C GLY A 670 7.12 41.78 -1.26
N GLU A 671 5.95 41.26 -0.84
CA GLU A 671 5.82 39.87 -0.40
C GLU A 671 5.75 38.90 -1.61
N ASP A 672 6.56 37.84 -1.61
CA ASP A 672 6.53 36.77 -2.63
C ASP A 672 5.51 35.67 -2.30
N TYR A 673 5.03 35.62 -1.06
CA TYR A 673 4.14 34.58 -0.53
C TYR A 673 3.04 35.18 0.35
N VAL A 674 1.79 34.83 0.08
CA VAL A 674 0.62 35.27 0.86
C VAL A 674 -0.01 34.06 1.54
N GLN A 675 -0.19 34.14 2.85
CA GLN A 675 -0.85 33.10 3.65
C GLN A 675 -2.27 33.52 4.00
N VAL A 676 -3.25 32.64 3.73
CA VAL A 676 -4.68 32.98 3.83
C VAL A 676 -5.45 31.81 4.46
N LYS A 677 -6.32 32.04 5.46
CA LYS A 677 -7.06 30.97 6.18
C LYS A 677 -8.32 30.53 5.42
N THR A 678 -8.19 30.28 4.13
CA THR A 678 -9.30 29.89 3.24
C THR A 678 -9.42 28.39 3.02
N GLY A 679 -8.46 27.59 3.53
CA GLY A 679 -8.39 26.16 3.32
C GLY A 679 -9.63 25.40 3.80
N ARG A 680 -9.66 24.10 3.53
CA ARG A 680 -10.76 23.24 3.98
C ARG A 680 -10.98 23.39 5.49
N PRO A 681 -12.25 23.45 5.96
CA PRO A 681 -12.55 23.43 7.38
C PRO A 681 -12.19 22.04 7.94
N VAL A 682 -11.49 22.02 9.08
CA VAL A 682 -10.95 20.83 9.73
C VAL A 682 -11.05 20.93 11.26
N SER A 683 -10.83 19.81 11.95
CA SER A 683 -10.70 19.75 13.41
C SER A 683 -9.49 20.59 13.90
N SER A 684 -9.45 20.91 15.21
CA SER A 684 -8.28 21.58 15.78
C SER A 684 -7.10 20.61 15.84
N PHE A 685 -7.35 19.35 16.20
CA PHE A 685 -6.36 18.27 16.14
C PHE A 685 -5.67 18.13 14.77
N TYR A 686 -6.43 18.15 13.65
CA TYR A 686 -5.85 18.10 12.30
C TYR A 686 -5.09 19.38 11.94
N TYR A 687 -5.64 20.54 12.32
CA TYR A 687 -4.98 21.83 12.09
C TYR A 687 -3.60 21.89 12.75
N GLU A 688 -3.50 21.45 14.00
CA GLU A 688 -2.25 21.42 14.77
C GLU A 688 -1.29 20.33 14.25
N ALA A 689 -1.80 19.20 13.77
CA ALA A 689 -0.99 18.19 13.08
C ALA A 689 -0.37 18.72 11.76
N VAL A 690 -1.11 19.50 10.96
CA VAL A 690 -0.56 20.14 9.76
C VAL A 690 0.45 21.23 10.12
N ARG A 691 0.27 21.93 11.25
CA ARG A 691 1.24 22.89 11.79
C ARG A 691 2.54 22.20 12.22
N LEU A 692 2.45 21.03 12.85
CA LEU A 692 3.59 20.16 13.21
C LEU A 692 4.35 19.64 11.97
N ASP A 693 3.63 19.37 10.87
CA ASP A 693 4.21 19.05 9.56
C ASP A 693 4.79 20.29 8.81
N GLY A 694 5.01 21.42 9.50
CA GLY A 694 5.54 22.65 8.88
C GLY A 694 4.57 23.28 7.87
N GLY A 695 3.26 23.20 8.14
CA GLY A 695 2.20 23.77 7.31
C GLY A 695 1.90 23.00 6.02
N SER A 696 2.33 21.74 5.91
CA SER A 696 2.08 20.89 4.74
C SER A 696 1.25 19.66 5.13
N GLU A 697 0.14 19.41 4.45
CA GLU A 697 -0.70 18.23 4.70
C GLU A 697 -0.01 16.94 4.23
N GLY A 698 -0.15 15.85 4.98
CA GLY A 698 0.27 14.49 4.61
C GLY A 698 1.77 14.24 4.61
N LYS A 699 2.51 14.68 5.65
CA LYS A 699 3.93 14.31 5.83
C LYS A 699 4.15 13.22 6.87
N TYR A 700 3.77 13.48 8.11
CA TYR A 700 3.89 12.53 9.22
C TYR A 700 2.77 12.76 10.22
N TRP A 701 2.76 13.90 10.91
CA TRP A 701 1.78 14.17 11.95
C TRP A 701 0.35 14.23 11.38
N SER A 702 0.15 14.80 10.20
CA SER A 702 -1.18 14.91 9.57
C SER A 702 -1.58 13.69 8.72
N GLU A 703 -0.81 12.60 8.76
CA GLU A 703 -1.22 11.32 8.17
C GLU A 703 -2.35 10.66 8.97
N PRO A 704 -3.31 10.00 8.31
CA PRO A 704 -4.50 9.45 8.98
C PRO A 704 -4.20 8.42 10.08
N HIS A 705 -3.23 7.53 9.85
CA HIS A 705 -2.85 6.49 10.80
C HIS A 705 -2.12 7.08 12.02
N GLU A 706 -1.24 8.05 11.81
CA GLU A 706 -0.57 8.82 12.90
C GLU A 706 -1.53 9.71 13.71
N LEU A 707 -2.60 10.22 13.09
CA LEU A 707 -3.70 10.86 13.82
C LEU A 707 -4.48 9.85 14.66
N ALA A 708 -4.81 8.69 14.08
CA ALA A 708 -5.58 7.66 14.75
C ALA A 708 -4.82 7.05 15.94
N ALA A 709 -3.54 6.72 15.78
CA ALA A 709 -2.69 6.17 16.84
C ALA A 709 -2.49 7.15 18.01
N ARG A 710 -2.27 8.44 17.74
CA ARG A 710 -2.18 9.47 18.80
C ARG A 710 -3.53 9.73 19.48
N ALA A 711 -4.62 9.76 18.71
CA ALA A 711 -5.96 9.87 19.28
C ALA A 711 -6.32 8.66 20.17
N PHE A 712 -5.84 7.47 19.80
CA PHE A 712 -6.03 6.25 20.58
C PHE A 712 -5.24 6.27 21.90
N GLN A 713 -4.03 6.84 21.94
CA GLN A 713 -3.33 7.09 23.21
C GLN A 713 -4.18 7.94 24.18
N SER A 714 -4.77 9.03 23.69
CA SER A 714 -5.67 9.88 24.49
C SER A 714 -6.91 9.12 24.97
N TYR A 715 -7.49 8.26 24.13
CA TYR A 715 -8.61 7.38 24.49
C TYR A 715 -8.23 6.39 25.61
N LEU A 716 -7.06 5.75 25.53
CA LEU A 716 -6.59 4.82 26.55
C LEU A 716 -6.39 5.50 27.91
N GLU A 717 -5.77 6.67 27.94
CA GLU A 717 -5.60 7.46 29.18
C GLU A 717 -6.95 7.86 29.79
N ASP A 718 -7.92 8.30 28.97
CA ASP A 718 -9.25 8.67 29.45
C ASP A 718 -10.04 7.47 30.00
N LYS A 719 -9.96 6.31 29.34
CA LYS A 719 -10.65 5.08 29.77
C LYS A 719 -10.04 4.53 31.06
N LEU A 720 -8.71 4.53 31.19
CA LEU A 720 -8.02 4.17 32.43
C LEU A 720 -8.41 5.12 33.58
N ALA A 721 -8.33 6.44 33.35
CA ALA A 721 -8.63 7.44 34.36
C ALA A 721 -10.08 7.36 34.86
N LYS A 722 -11.03 7.04 33.97
CA LYS A 722 -12.44 6.82 34.32
C LYS A 722 -12.64 5.68 35.32
N ASP A 723 -11.83 4.64 35.23
CA ASP A 723 -11.84 3.47 36.13
C ASP A 723 -10.95 3.67 37.37
N GLY A 724 -10.35 4.86 37.56
CA GLY A 724 -9.36 5.12 38.62
C GLY A 724 -8.03 4.39 38.41
N ARG A 725 -7.76 3.94 37.18
CA ARG A 725 -6.55 3.21 36.77
C ARG A 725 -5.56 4.15 36.08
N LYS A 726 -4.31 3.70 35.96
CA LYS A 726 -3.24 4.37 35.21
C LYS A 726 -2.24 3.31 34.74
N ASN A 727 -1.68 3.46 33.54
CA ASN A 727 -0.57 2.62 33.07
C ASN A 727 0.33 3.40 32.11
N ASP A 728 1.40 3.98 32.64
CA ASP A 728 2.36 4.80 31.89
C ASP A 728 3.17 4.00 30.84
N TYR A 729 3.20 2.67 30.92
CA TYR A 729 3.87 1.84 29.93
C TYR A 729 2.97 1.60 28.70
N LEU A 730 1.65 1.59 28.88
CA LEU A 730 0.68 1.54 27.79
C LEU A 730 0.56 2.89 27.06
N SER A 731 0.32 3.98 27.79
CA SER A 731 0.28 5.35 27.26
C SER A 731 0.67 6.35 28.34
N ILE A 732 1.41 7.40 27.96
CA ILE A 732 1.68 8.55 28.82
C ILE A 732 1.80 9.84 27.99
N TYR A 733 1.42 10.96 28.61
CA TYR A 733 1.51 12.32 28.04
C TYR A 733 0.66 12.55 26.79
N ALA A 734 -0.44 11.81 26.63
CA ALA A 734 -1.43 12.01 25.57
C ALA A 734 -2.40 13.19 25.84
N ASP A 735 -1.86 14.31 26.35
CA ASP A 735 -2.49 15.62 26.44
C ASP A 735 -1.49 16.72 25.99
N ASN A 736 -1.96 17.95 25.72
CA ASN A 736 -1.09 19.00 25.17
C ASN A 736 -0.31 19.79 26.26
N LYS A 737 -0.38 19.39 27.54
CA LYS A 737 0.26 20.12 28.66
C LYS A 737 1.75 19.84 28.80
N TYR A 738 2.30 18.89 28.05
CA TYR A 738 3.68 18.44 28.18
C TYR A 738 4.60 18.82 27.00
N HIS A 739 4.04 19.46 25.97
CA HIS A 739 4.64 19.59 24.65
C HIS A 739 4.96 21.06 24.32
N TYR A 740 6.06 21.57 24.91
CA TYR A 740 6.54 22.94 24.69
C TYR A 740 7.93 22.96 24.05
N ASP A 741 8.14 23.90 23.13
CA ASP A 741 9.47 24.25 22.65
C ASP A 741 10.27 24.95 23.76
N ALA A 742 11.34 24.30 24.23
CA ALA A 742 12.16 24.82 25.32
C ALA A 742 12.97 26.08 24.97
N LEU A 743 13.13 26.40 23.68
CA LEU A 743 13.86 27.58 23.20
C LEU A 743 12.94 28.76 22.89
N LEU A 744 11.75 28.48 22.34
CA LEU A 744 10.81 29.49 21.84
C LEU A 744 9.56 29.66 22.72
N GLY A 745 9.33 28.80 23.71
CA GLY A 745 8.13 28.79 24.55
C GLY A 745 6.84 28.43 23.80
N ILE A 746 6.95 27.95 22.57
CA ILE A 746 5.83 27.62 21.70
C ILE A 746 5.18 26.32 22.17
N GLN A 747 3.89 26.36 22.50
CA GLN A 747 3.11 25.15 22.76
C GLN A 747 2.78 24.44 21.45
N TRP A 748 2.97 23.13 21.45
CA TRP A 748 2.60 22.20 20.41
C TRP A 748 1.44 21.34 20.89
N ASN A 749 0.47 21.09 20.01
CA ASN A 749 -0.76 20.39 20.35
C ASN A 749 -0.89 19.06 19.57
N PRO A 750 -0.07 18.04 19.88
CA PRO A 750 -0.06 16.77 19.16
C PRO A 750 -1.22 15.82 19.54
N TYR A 751 -2.13 16.18 20.44
CA TYR A 751 -3.25 15.34 20.88
C TYR A 751 -4.60 16.08 20.79
N PRO A 752 -5.72 15.37 20.60
CA PRO A 752 -7.05 15.98 20.65
C PRO A 752 -7.41 16.41 22.08
N GLU A 753 -8.13 17.53 22.21
CA GLU A 753 -8.56 18.09 23.50
C GLU A 753 -9.99 18.65 23.48
N GLY A 754 -10.58 18.85 24.66
CA GLY A 754 -11.93 19.38 24.79
C GLY A 754 -13.00 18.53 24.10
N GLU A 755 -13.99 19.16 23.48
CA GLU A 755 -15.12 18.45 22.88
C GLU A 755 -14.74 17.55 21.69
N GLU A 756 -13.67 17.87 20.94
CA GLU A 756 -13.24 16.98 19.85
C GLU A 756 -12.65 15.67 20.39
N ARG A 757 -11.96 15.71 21.54
CA ARG A 757 -11.52 14.49 22.26
C ARG A 757 -12.72 13.64 22.69
N THR A 758 -13.77 14.23 23.23
CA THR A 758 -15.01 13.50 23.59
C THR A 758 -15.64 12.80 22.38
N ARG A 759 -15.83 13.52 21.26
CA ARG A 759 -16.38 12.94 20.02
C ARG A 759 -15.50 11.87 19.40
N ILE A 760 -14.18 12.00 19.54
CA ILE A 760 -13.18 11.01 19.12
C ILE A 760 -13.28 9.75 19.99
N ASN A 761 -13.41 9.88 21.31
CA ASN A 761 -13.57 8.75 22.22
C ASN A 761 -14.88 7.99 21.94
N GLU A 762 -15.99 8.70 21.68
CA GLU A 762 -17.25 8.10 21.23
C GLU A 762 -17.13 7.39 19.87
N ALA A 763 -16.17 7.77 19.02
CA ALA A 763 -15.89 7.09 17.76
C ALA A 763 -15.03 5.84 17.96
N PHE A 764 -14.07 5.86 18.89
CA PHE A 764 -13.34 4.66 19.30
C PHE A 764 -14.25 3.65 20.01
N ASP A 765 -15.11 4.07 20.94
CA ASP A 765 -16.06 3.18 21.60
C ASP A 765 -16.93 2.45 20.56
N ALA A 766 -17.53 3.19 19.61
CA ALA A 766 -18.33 2.61 18.53
C ALA A 766 -17.53 1.70 17.58
N PHE A 767 -16.25 2.01 17.33
CA PHE A 767 -15.36 1.18 16.50
C PHE A 767 -15.01 -0.14 17.18
N PHE A 768 -14.65 -0.13 18.46
CA PHE A 768 -14.38 -1.35 19.20
C PHE A 768 -15.66 -2.13 19.55
N ASP A 769 -16.82 -1.47 19.70
CA ASP A 769 -18.13 -2.15 19.73
C ASP A 769 -18.37 -2.94 18.43
N ALA A 770 -18.12 -2.34 17.26
CA ALA A 770 -18.29 -3.01 15.98
C ALA A 770 -17.31 -4.20 15.80
N ILE A 771 -16.06 -4.06 16.25
CA ILE A 771 -15.08 -5.15 16.27
C ILE A 771 -15.56 -6.33 17.13
N ARG A 772 -16.09 -6.04 18.34
CA ARG A 772 -16.61 -7.07 19.25
C ARG A 772 -17.88 -7.72 18.70
N SER A 773 -18.81 -6.96 18.13
CA SER A 773 -20.05 -7.51 17.57
C SER A 773 -19.78 -8.44 16.38
N GLU A 774 -18.78 -8.10 15.57
CA GLU A 774 -18.34 -8.94 14.46
C GLU A 774 -17.30 -10.01 14.86
N GLN A 775 -16.90 -10.09 16.14
CA GLN A 775 -15.91 -11.04 16.66
C GLN A 775 -14.63 -11.10 15.80
N VAL A 776 -14.14 -9.94 15.36
CA VAL A 776 -13.08 -9.85 14.33
C VAL A 776 -11.79 -10.51 14.82
N PHE A 777 -11.40 -10.28 16.07
CA PHE A 777 -10.14 -10.80 16.62
C PHE A 777 -10.26 -12.28 17.01
N GLU A 778 -11.42 -12.71 17.49
CA GLU A 778 -11.72 -14.09 17.87
C GLU A 778 -11.77 -14.99 16.62
N LYS A 779 -12.48 -14.58 15.56
CA LYS A 779 -12.50 -15.28 14.27
C LYS A 779 -11.11 -15.38 13.65
N ALA A 780 -10.32 -14.31 13.72
CA ALA A 780 -8.94 -14.32 13.23
C ALA A 780 -8.03 -15.28 14.02
N SER A 781 -8.30 -15.48 15.31
CA SER A 781 -7.58 -16.44 16.17
C SER A 781 -7.93 -17.90 15.88
N ALA A 782 -9.07 -18.16 15.23
CA ALA A 782 -9.58 -19.49 14.93
C ALA A 782 -9.27 -20.00 13.50
N ASN A 783 -8.37 -19.33 12.75
CA ASN A 783 -8.06 -19.67 11.35
C ASN A 783 -6.57 -20.00 11.14
N PRO A 784 -6.16 -21.27 11.33
CA PRO A 784 -4.78 -21.73 11.10
C PRO A 784 -4.33 -21.60 9.65
N ALA A 785 -5.19 -21.95 8.69
CA ALA A 785 -4.86 -21.92 7.26
C ALA A 785 -4.45 -20.53 6.76
N LEU A 786 -4.97 -19.46 7.38
CA LEU A 786 -4.51 -18.09 7.10
C LEU A 786 -3.11 -17.82 7.67
N LEU A 787 -2.78 -18.31 8.87
CA LEU A 787 -1.44 -18.20 9.44
C LEU A 787 -0.43 -18.92 8.54
N ASP A 788 -0.76 -20.13 8.09
CA ASP A 788 0.04 -20.89 7.12
C ASP A 788 0.23 -20.13 5.80
N SER A 789 -0.80 -19.45 5.31
CA SER A 789 -0.70 -18.65 4.07
C SER A 789 0.12 -17.35 4.20
N ILE A 790 0.22 -16.79 5.42
CA ILE A 790 0.92 -15.52 5.69
C ILE A 790 2.38 -15.74 6.07
N PHE A 791 2.66 -16.79 6.84
CA PHE A 791 3.99 -17.07 7.41
C PHE A 791 4.69 -18.28 6.76
N GLY A 792 3.96 -19.06 5.97
CA GLY A 792 4.32 -20.43 5.58
C GLY A 792 3.69 -21.43 6.56
N ALA A 793 3.20 -22.56 6.04
CA ALA A 793 2.86 -23.69 6.91
C ALA A 793 4.11 -24.09 7.69
N MET A 794 3.99 -24.18 9.01
CA MET A 794 5.10 -24.64 9.83
C MET A 794 5.22 -26.15 9.62
N GLU A 795 6.37 -26.64 9.15
CA GLU A 795 6.58 -28.08 8.90
C GLU A 795 6.19 -28.88 10.16
N PRO A 796 5.46 -30.01 10.05
CA PRO A 796 4.95 -30.74 11.22
C PRO A 796 6.04 -31.05 12.26
N ASN A 797 7.23 -31.47 11.81
CA ASN A 797 8.40 -31.69 12.67
C ASN A 797 8.82 -30.43 13.45
N GLN A 798 8.67 -29.25 12.86
CA GLN A 798 9.01 -27.98 13.48
C GLN A 798 7.90 -27.47 14.40
N GLU A 799 6.63 -27.80 14.13
CA GLU A 799 5.53 -27.64 15.09
C GLU A 799 5.73 -28.58 16.29
N LEU A 800 5.92 -29.87 16.06
CA LEU A 800 6.19 -30.86 17.10
C LEU A 800 7.40 -30.48 17.96
N ALA A 801 8.54 -30.11 17.35
CA ALA A 801 9.73 -29.66 18.07
C ALA A 801 9.53 -28.34 18.84
N ASN A 802 8.54 -27.52 18.47
CA ASN A 802 8.14 -26.33 19.24
C ASN A 802 7.17 -26.68 20.37
N VAL A 803 6.15 -27.52 20.12
CA VAL A 803 5.16 -27.92 21.14
C VAL A 803 5.81 -28.81 22.21
N LEU A 804 6.69 -29.76 21.86
CA LEU A 804 7.48 -30.55 22.83
C LEU A 804 8.37 -29.69 23.72
N ARG A 805 8.97 -28.64 23.15
CA ARG A 805 9.80 -27.68 23.89
C ARG A 805 8.96 -26.86 24.87
N ASN A 806 7.82 -26.33 24.40
CA ASN A 806 6.87 -25.63 25.25
C ASN A 806 6.30 -26.54 26.35
N LEU A 807 6.00 -27.80 26.03
CA LEU A 807 5.50 -28.80 26.98
C LEU A 807 6.50 -29.05 28.11
N ARG A 808 7.79 -29.16 27.78
CA ARG A 808 8.89 -29.29 28.74
C ARG A 808 9.09 -28.05 29.62
N GLU A 809 8.75 -26.87 29.11
CA GLU A 809 9.01 -25.56 29.73
C GLU A 809 7.74 -24.91 30.32
N SER A 810 6.63 -25.65 30.41
CA SER A 810 5.33 -25.15 30.91
C SER A 810 5.00 -25.66 32.31
N SER A 811 4.45 -24.78 33.15
CA SER A 811 4.00 -25.12 34.50
C SER A 811 2.85 -26.15 34.48
N PRO A 812 2.71 -26.99 35.53
CA PRO A 812 1.60 -27.94 35.63
C PRO A 812 0.23 -27.24 35.57
N GLY A 813 -0.66 -27.70 34.69
CA GLY A 813 -2.00 -27.12 34.51
C GLY A 813 -2.64 -27.41 33.16
N ALA A 814 -3.85 -26.89 32.96
CA ALA A 814 -4.71 -27.21 31.81
C ALA A 814 -4.09 -26.89 30.43
N ASP A 815 -3.27 -25.85 30.32
CA ASP A 815 -2.57 -25.53 29.07
C ASP A 815 -1.46 -26.55 28.75
N ARG A 816 -0.77 -27.10 29.76
CA ARG A 816 0.20 -28.20 29.59
C ARG A 816 -0.50 -29.47 29.11
N THR A 817 -1.68 -29.79 29.63
CA THR A 817 -2.55 -30.88 29.14
C THR A 817 -2.93 -30.68 27.67
N ARG A 818 -3.30 -29.45 27.29
CA ARG A 818 -3.68 -29.10 25.92
C ARG A 818 -2.49 -29.19 24.96
N MET A 819 -1.30 -28.81 25.41
CA MET A 819 -0.06 -29.00 24.64
C MET A 819 0.29 -30.49 24.50
N ALA A 820 0.11 -31.31 25.54
CA ALA A 820 0.32 -32.76 25.48
C ALA A 820 -0.65 -33.42 24.47
N GLN A 821 -1.93 -33.07 24.50
CA GLN A 821 -2.90 -33.48 23.48
C GLN A 821 -2.47 -33.07 22.07
N ARG A 822 -1.99 -31.82 21.89
CA ARG A 822 -1.50 -31.34 20.59
C ARG A 822 -0.25 -32.09 20.12
N VAL A 823 0.62 -32.55 21.01
CA VAL A 823 1.74 -33.44 20.63
C VAL A 823 1.20 -34.76 20.09
N MET A 824 0.24 -35.40 20.76
CA MET A 824 -0.37 -36.65 20.30
C MET A 824 -1.09 -36.50 18.94
N GLU A 825 -1.63 -35.33 18.62
CA GLU A 825 -2.20 -35.02 17.29
C GLU A 825 -1.12 -34.88 16.19
N LEU A 826 0.09 -34.45 16.54
CA LEU A 826 1.17 -34.17 15.59
C LEU A 826 2.03 -35.40 15.28
N ILE A 827 2.22 -36.32 16.23
CA ILE A 827 3.04 -37.52 16.06
C ILE A 827 2.71 -38.30 14.75
N PRO A 828 1.44 -38.59 14.40
CA PRO A 828 1.11 -39.37 13.20
C PRO A 828 1.43 -38.69 11.86
N ILE A 829 1.81 -37.41 11.87
CA ILE A 829 2.14 -36.61 10.69
C ILE A 829 3.57 -36.03 10.71
N CYS A 830 4.39 -36.44 11.68
CA CYS A 830 5.80 -36.08 11.79
C CYS A 830 6.71 -37.22 11.31
N PHE A 831 7.92 -36.86 10.86
CA PHE A 831 8.97 -37.80 10.48
C PHE A 831 10.03 -37.83 11.58
N PHE A 832 10.21 -38.97 12.23
CA PHE A 832 11.22 -39.21 13.27
C PHE A 832 12.46 -39.90 12.68
N ASP A 833 13.64 -39.55 13.18
CA ASP A 833 14.90 -40.16 12.73
C ASP A 833 15.10 -41.58 13.33
N SER A 834 14.45 -41.89 14.46
CA SER A 834 14.33 -43.26 14.99
C SER A 834 12.95 -43.54 15.61
N PRO A 835 12.44 -44.80 15.57
CA PRO A 835 11.23 -45.19 16.30
C PRO A 835 11.36 -45.07 17.82
N GLU A 836 12.59 -45.15 18.33
CA GLU A 836 12.91 -45.05 19.76
C GLU A 836 12.67 -43.62 20.29
N GLU A 837 12.87 -42.60 19.45
CA GLU A 837 12.58 -41.19 19.76
C GLU A 837 11.05 -40.94 19.77
N GLU A 838 10.32 -41.54 18.83
CA GLU A 838 8.84 -41.51 18.80
C GLU A 838 8.26 -42.15 20.07
N ASP A 839 8.72 -43.36 20.43
CA ASP A 839 8.28 -44.07 21.63
C ASP A 839 8.61 -43.30 22.94
N GLU A 840 9.79 -42.67 23.07
CA GLU A 840 10.12 -41.83 24.25
C GLU A 840 9.19 -40.62 24.35
N ILE A 841 8.91 -39.96 23.22
CA ILE A 841 8.00 -38.83 23.15
C ILE A 841 6.56 -39.24 23.52
N VAL A 842 6.04 -40.33 22.95
CA VAL A 842 4.72 -40.87 23.29
C VAL A 842 4.63 -41.18 24.77
N ALA A 843 5.58 -41.94 25.34
CA ALA A 843 5.56 -42.34 26.74
C ALA A 843 5.51 -41.12 27.68
N ARG A 844 6.36 -40.12 27.43
CA ARG A 844 6.47 -38.92 28.26
C ARG A 844 5.28 -37.96 28.15
N VAL A 845 4.59 -37.98 27.02
CA VAL A 845 3.36 -37.21 26.80
C VAL A 845 2.17 -37.93 27.42
N SER A 846 2.12 -39.26 27.33
CA SER A 846 1.14 -40.09 28.04
C SER A 846 1.23 -39.92 29.56
N GLU A 847 2.42 -39.93 30.17
CA GLU A 847 2.59 -39.63 31.61
C GLU A 847 1.94 -38.30 32.02
N ILE A 848 2.12 -37.24 31.21
CA ILE A 848 1.53 -35.91 31.47
C ILE A 848 -0.01 -35.90 31.32
N LEU A 849 -0.58 -36.82 30.55
CA LEU A 849 -2.02 -36.98 30.38
C LEU A 849 -2.62 -37.92 31.45
N GLU A 850 -1.85 -38.88 31.96
CA GLU A 850 -2.24 -39.84 33.00
C GLU A 850 -2.22 -39.23 34.42
N ASP A 851 -1.37 -38.24 34.68
CA ASP A 851 -1.31 -37.45 35.94
C ASP A 851 -2.62 -36.67 36.28
N MET A 852 -3.71 -36.90 35.52
CA MET A 852 -5.00 -36.20 35.62
C MET A 852 -6.24 -37.12 35.71
N GLU A 853 -6.09 -38.45 35.72
CA GLU A 853 -7.17 -39.41 36.06
C GLU A 853 -7.18 -39.77 37.57
#